data_AF-A0A828Y4K5-F1
#
_entry.id   AF-A0A828Y4K5-F1
#
_cell.length_a   1.000
_cell.length_b   1.000
_cell.length_c   1.000
_cell.angle_alpha   90.00
_cell.angle_beta   90.00
_cell.angle_gamma   90.00
#
_symmetry.space_group_name_H-M   'P 1'
#
loop_
_entity.id
_entity.type
_entity.pdbx_description
1 polymer ?
#
loop_
_entity_poly.entity_id
_entity_poly.type
_entity_poly.pdbx_seq_one_letter_code
_entity_poly.pdbx_strand_id
1 'polypeptide(L)'
;MITIYIKYRSAIQFYEKEGKLKMYNWKKIFIVVLLVSIMIYLAYEMDHTFVHAAASKATSSIVQKPTDPPKDKPIKVIVHDGGKFCYGPTFSGGESYIIIEQCWQMHVMNARYDVFQRISYNVNNTWLCITAPEKVIRGEENWDYVHLRPCTINDPYQRWIVKDNSFWTADGRYRLKDTNWYGYISRNSKDRYNHTLDSSMDEWIQTIATPGNISVQTSIAWDLQTTEGNERYFIRRGGSDKNTTPLYYNPESGHLAQYDPVSSSLYCMYSNVGKSNWNWVTWASCSDAAISKMNPAFWNVSFETDQGGIITDYKGNALRVTRYGSNWGVAYAAKPSYLEKDTTNSPTSLFIVDKNLLNWTRYTASNLGKTGQYCPAGNHESILHKRVKRDLPPNFQLTEEWIQRLYDIATSVSAESETRVSGFCGPCALHSFQMLAELQDRHSQEPLQSGGYFFDTAPNTDPFISFSQRYPHLERLLEDVPKKYAPYPHYSTQSFLSFASIDTMLPQYFWSASTEFTNRDEILSHISSLISSPAGSIWFGVMERQHPDGTTRGHAVPILRISQGLVVIPTNVRLWTLETFRRFLAPTTDPSQVIANLEGSNTLTRFTTIQSLGMLTTNMFDSMVSNRNCTGEGEDRRGSGEYPTSASVNQCPSGRCALPF
;
A
#
# COMPACT_ATOMS: atom_id res chain seq x y z
N MET A 1 12.61 -2.82 -34.49
CA MET A 1 13.05 -2.22 -35.76
C MET A 1 14.55 -1.91 -35.83
N ILE A 2 15.15 -1.24 -34.83
CA ILE A 2 16.58 -0.86 -34.87
C ILE A 2 17.53 -2.08 -34.82
N THR A 3 17.16 -3.16 -34.13
CA THR A 3 18.02 -4.35 -33.95
C THR A 3 18.11 -5.26 -35.18
N ILE A 4 17.09 -5.25 -36.06
CA ILE A 4 17.10 -6.05 -37.30
C ILE A 4 17.91 -5.34 -38.40
N TYR A 5 17.83 -4.01 -38.45
CA TYR A 5 18.60 -3.20 -39.42
C TYR A 5 20.11 -3.30 -39.19
N ILE A 6 20.55 -3.39 -37.93
CA ILE A 6 21.97 -3.55 -37.57
C ILE A 6 22.50 -4.94 -37.98
N LYS A 7 21.67 -5.98 -37.94
CA LYS A 7 22.10 -7.36 -38.24
C LYS A 7 22.26 -7.64 -39.74
N TYR A 8 21.61 -6.86 -40.61
CA TYR A 8 21.68 -7.02 -42.07
C TYR A 8 22.58 -5.98 -42.78
N ARG A 9 23.07 -4.96 -42.06
CA ARG A 9 23.99 -3.94 -42.61
C ARG A 9 25.30 -4.56 -43.14
N SER A 10 25.79 -5.59 -42.46
CA SER A 10 27.02 -6.31 -42.81
C SER A 10 26.89 -7.18 -44.06
N ALA A 11 25.68 -7.66 -44.35
CA ALA A 11 25.40 -8.47 -45.54
C ALA A 11 25.24 -7.60 -46.79
N ILE A 12 24.76 -6.36 -46.64
CA ILE A 12 24.59 -5.42 -47.76
C ILE A 12 25.93 -4.78 -48.16
N GLN A 13 26.79 -4.45 -47.19
CA GLN A 13 28.13 -3.90 -47.46
C GLN A 13 29.10 -4.89 -48.14
N PHE A 14 28.81 -6.20 -48.09
CA PHE A 14 29.63 -7.21 -48.78
C PHE A 14 29.35 -7.28 -50.29
N TYR A 15 28.18 -6.82 -50.74
CA TYR A 15 27.79 -6.89 -52.17
C TYR A 15 28.16 -5.66 -53.01
N GLU A 16 28.72 -4.62 -52.39
CA GLU A 16 29.12 -3.38 -53.08
C GLU A 16 30.62 -3.34 -53.44
N LYS A 17 31.42 -4.28 -52.90
CA LYS A 17 32.89 -4.25 -53.01
C LYS A 17 33.48 -5.08 -54.14
N GLU A 18 32.67 -5.81 -54.90
CA GLU A 18 33.08 -6.49 -56.13
C GLU A 18 32.09 -6.15 -57.26
N GLY A 19 32.46 -5.20 -58.11
CA GLY A 19 31.60 -4.63 -59.16
C GLY A 19 31.12 -5.63 -60.21
N LYS A 20 30.10 -6.43 -59.90
CA LYS A 20 29.31 -7.23 -60.86
C LYS A 20 27.86 -7.42 -60.37
N LEU A 21 27.03 -6.37 -60.45
CA LEU A 21 25.58 -6.56 -60.45
C LEU A 21 25.13 -6.97 -61.86
N LYS A 22 25.23 -8.27 -62.16
CA LYS A 22 24.51 -8.85 -63.31
C LYS A 22 23.02 -8.92 -62.96
N MET A 23 22.21 -8.44 -63.91
CA MET A 23 20.77 -8.21 -63.88
C MET A 23 19.91 -9.48 -63.74
N TYR A 24 20.17 -10.33 -62.74
CA TYR A 24 19.51 -11.65 -62.61
C TYR A 24 18.97 -12.01 -61.20
N ASN A 25 18.87 -11.07 -60.26
CA ASN A 25 18.38 -11.38 -58.90
C ASN A 25 17.23 -10.49 -58.40
N TRP A 26 16.66 -9.61 -59.23
CA TRP A 26 15.53 -8.77 -58.82
C TRP A 26 14.28 -9.58 -58.43
N LYS A 27 14.02 -10.71 -59.11
CA LYS A 27 12.93 -11.64 -58.71
C LYS A 27 13.12 -12.21 -57.30
N LYS A 28 14.35 -12.53 -56.89
CA LYS A 28 14.63 -13.06 -55.54
C LYS A 28 14.48 -11.98 -54.46
N ILE A 29 14.92 -10.76 -54.75
CA ILE A 29 14.75 -9.62 -53.84
C ILE A 29 13.25 -9.30 -53.67
N PHE A 30 12.48 -9.32 -54.76
CA PHE A 30 11.04 -9.08 -54.71
C PHE A 30 10.31 -10.17 -53.91
N ILE A 31 10.69 -11.44 -54.06
CA ILE A 31 10.13 -12.55 -53.25
C ILE A 31 10.47 -12.39 -51.76
N VAL A 32 11.69 -11.96 -51.42
CA VAL A 32 12.07 -11.72 -50.02
C VAL A 32 11.29 -10.55 -49.42
N VAL A 33 11.11 -9.45 -50.16
CA VAL A 33 10.30 -8.31 -49.71
C VAL A 33 8.83 -8.73 -49.54
N LEU A 34 8.27 -9.48 -50.49
CA LEU A 34 6.90 -9.97 -50.41
C LEU A 34 6.70 -10.91 -49.21
N LEU A 35 7.64 -11.83 -48.94
CA LEU A 35 7.60 -12.72 -47.80
C LEU A 35 7.72 -11.96 -46.47
N VAL A 36 8.56 -10.93 -46.41
CA VAL A 36 8.66 -10.06 -45.22
C VAL A 36 7.37 -9.27 -45.01
N SER A 37 6.76 -8.73 -46.07
CA SER A 37 5.47 -8.05 -45.97
C SER A 37 4.33 -8.98 -45.55
N ILE A 38 4.29 -10.22 -46.06
CA ILE A 38 3.31 -11.24 -45.65
C ILE A 38 3.54 -11.66 -44.19
N MET A 39 4.79 -11.81 -43.75
CA MET A 39 5.11 -12.11 -42.35
C MET A 39 4.75 -10.96 -41.40
N ILE A 40 4.91 -9.71 -41.83
CA ILE A 40 4.47 -8.54 -41.05
C ILE A 40 2.93 -8.49 -40.99
N TYR A 41 2.24 -8.77 -42.10
CA TYR A 41 0.78 -8.80 -42.15
C TYR A 41 0.20 -9.93 -41.29
N LEU A 42 0.76 -11.15 -41.39
CA LEU A 42 0.37 -12.28 -40.56
C LEU A 42 0.69 -12.05 -39.08
N ALA A 43 1.83 -11.43 -38.75
CA ALA A 43 2.14 -11.06 -37.36
C ALA A 43 1.15 -10.01 -36.83
N TYR A 44 0.72 -9.05 -37.66
CA TYR A 44 -0.26 -8.03 -37.30
C TYR A 44 -1.68 -8.62 -37.14
N GLU A 45 -2.11 -9.53 -38.02
CA GLU A 45 -3.37 -10.26 -37.87
C GLU A 45 -3.36 -11.22 -36.68
N MET A 46 -2.24 -11.90 -36.41
CA MET A 46 -2.08 -12.77 -35.25
C MET A 46 -2.10 -11.97 -33.94
N ASP A 47 -1.48 -10.78 -33.87
CA ASP A 47 -1.59 -9.90 -32.69
C ASP A 47 -3.03 -9.38 -32.50
N HIS A 48 -3.72 -8.95 -33.56
CA HIS A 48 -5.12 -8.48 -33.46
C HIS A 48 -6.09 -9.60 -33.07
N THR A 49 -5.94 -10.79 -33.65
CA THR A 49 -6.78 -11.95 -33.32
C THR A 49 -6.47 -12.52 -31.93
N PHE A 50 -5.22 -12.49 -31.46
CA PHE A 50 -4.89 -12.83 -30.08
C PHE A 50 -5.40 -11.79 -29.07
N VAL A 51 -5.40 -10.49 -29.42
CA VAL A 51 -5.96 -9.44 -28.56
C VAL A 51 -7.48 -9.57 -28.46
N HIS A 52 -8.17 -9.87 -29.57
CA HIS A 52 -9.62 -10.12 -29.56
C HIS A 52 -10.00 -11.47 -28.91
N ALA A 53 -9.17 -12.51 -29.05
CA ALA A 53 -9.37 -13.80 -28.36
C ALA A 53 -9.02 -13.72 -26.86
N ALA A 54 -8.11 -12.83 -26.45
CA ALA A 54 -7.82 -12.55 -25.05
C ALA A 54 -8.90 -11.67 -24.40
N ALA A 55 -9.53 -10.76 -25.16
CA ALA A 55 -10.67 -9.96 -24.70
C ALA A 55 -11.96 -10.79 -24.53
N SER A 56 -12.06 -11.95 -25.20
CA SER A 56 -13.22 -12.85 -25.14
C SER A 56 -13.00 -14.12 -24.30
N LYS A 57 -11.85 -14.25 -23.63
CA LYS A 57 -11.59 -15.36 -22.72
C LYS A 57 -12.23 -15.07 -21.35
N ALA A 58 -13.47 -15.54 -21.22
CA ALA A 58 -14.19 -15.91 -20.00
C ALA A 58 -13.74 -15.19 -18.71
N THR A 59 -14.62 -14.34 -18.20
CA THR A 59 -14.71 -13.95 -16.78
C THR A 59 -14.80 -15.20 -15.91
N SER A 60 -13.66 -15.86 -15.66
CA SER A 60 -13.55 -16.87 -14.63
C SER A 60 -13.74 -16.14 -13.31
N SER A 61 -14.90 -16.30 -12.68
CA SER A 61 -15.12 -15.82 -11.33
C SER A 61 -13.97 -16.36 -10.47
N ILE A 62 -13.21 -15.45 -9.90
CA ILE A 62 -12.08 -15.81 -9.06
C ILE A 62 -12.67 -16.47 -7.80
N VAL A 63 -12.49 -17.78 -7.66
CA VAL A 63 -13.01 -18.53 -6.51
C VAL A 63 -12.21 -18.14 -5.27
N GLN A 64 -12.86 -17.43 -4.34
CA GLN A 64 -12.30 -17.15 -3.03
C GLN A 64 -12.53 -18.35 -2.10
N LYS A 65 -11.48 -18.79 -1.41
CA LYS A 65 -11.56 -19.85 -0.43
C LYS A 65 -11.31 -19.27 0.97
N PRO A 66 -12.32 -19.26 1.86
CA PRO A 66 -12.12 -18.87 3.26
C PRO A 66 -11.08 -19.76 3.95
N THR A 67 -10.44 -19.24 5.00
CA THR A 67 -9.60 -20.06 5.88
C THR A 67 -10.41 -21.15 6.58
N ASP A 68 -9.74 -22.25 6.93
CA ASP A 68 -10.38 -23.36 7.63
C ASP A 68 -10.60 -22.99 9.10
N PRO A 69 -11.68 -23.48 9.75
CA PRO A 69 -11.84 -23.36 11.19
C PRO A 69 -10.61 -23.94 11.92
N PRO A 70 -10.02 -23.22 12.89
CA PRO A 70 -8.83 -23.68 13.58
C PRO A 70 -9.04 -25.01 14.32
N LYS A 71 -8.06 -25.91 14.22
CA LYS A 71 -8.02 -27.20 14.94
C LYS A 71 -6.95 -27.21 16.03
N ASP A 72 -6.90 -26.14 16.82
CA ASP A 72 -5.83 -25.88 17.78
C ASP A 72 -5.67 -27.06 18.75
N LYS A 73 -4.44 -27.59 18.86
CA LYS A 73 -4.11 -28.72 19.73
C LYS A 73 -2.62 -28.74 20.08
N PRO A 74 -2.19 -29.49 21.11
CA PRO A 74 -0.78 -29.57 21.45
C PRO A 74 0.04 -30.20 20.33
N ILE A 75 1.21 -29.62 20.03
CA ILE A 75 2.12 -30.13 19.00
C ILE A 75 2.86 -31.34 19.58
N LYS A 76 2.56 -32.52 19.05
CA LYS A 76 3.21 -33.78 19.44
C LYS A 76 4.44 -34.04 18.59
N VAL A 77 5.55 -34.37 19.23
CA VAL A 77 6.83 -34.69 18.60
C VAL A 77 7.36 -36.03 19.06
N ILE A 78 8.14 -36.66 18.18
CA ILE A 78 8.90 -37.89 18.40
C ILE A 78 10.37 -37.49 18.37
N VAL A 79 11.06 -37.63 19.51
CA VAL A 79 12.47 -37.27 19.63
C VAL A 79 13.37 -38.42 19.16
N HIS A 80 14.68 -38.17 19.08
CA HIS A 80 15.68 -39.06 18.50
C HIS A 80 15.73 -40.50 19.05
N ASP A 81 15.25 -40.75 20.28
CA ASP A 81 15.18 -42.08 20.90
C ASP A 81 13.82 -42.77 20.73
N GLY A 82 12.88 -42.15 19.98
CA GLY A 82 11.53 -42.64 19.76
C GLY A 82 10.50 -42.21 20.82
N GLY A 83 10.92 -41.49 21.86
CA GLY A 83 10.03 -40.96 22.89
C GLY A 83 9.05 -39.93 22.32
N LYS A 84 7.80 -39.97 22.83
CA LYS A 84 6.73 -39.07 22.41
C LYS A 84 6.52 -37.97 23.44
N PHE A 85 6.60 -36.73 22.99
CA PHE A 85 6.54 -35.53 23.81
C PHE A 85 5.70 -34.46 23.14
N CYS A 86 5.53 -33.33 23.81
CA CYS A 86 4.86 -32.16 23.27
C CYS A 86 5.72 -30.91 23.41
N TYR A 87 5.48 -29.93 22.54
CA TYR A 87 6.00 -28.59 22.74
C TYR A 87 5.25 -27.85 23.85
N GLY A 88 6.00 -27.17 24.71
CA GLY A 88 5.48 -26.27 25.75
C GLY A 88 6.17 -24.91 25.70
N PRO A 89 5.43 -23.79 25.58
CA PRO A 89 5.94 -22.44 25.84
C PRO A 89 6.47 -22.26 27.26
N THR A 90 7.69 -21.75 27.43
CA THR A 90 8.22 -21.40 28.76
C THR A 90 8.86 -20.02 28.77
N PHE A 91 8.78 -19.34 29.92
CA PHE A 91 9.28 -17.98 30.13
C PHE A 91 10.25 -18.01 31.31
N SER A 92 11.55 -17.95 31.01
CA SER A 92 12.61 -18.14 32.02
C SER A 92 13.89 -17.41 31.61
N GLY A 93 14.73 -17.05 32.59
CA GLY A 93 16.01 -16.40 32.31
C GLY A 93 15.91 -15.05 31.57
N GLY A 94 14.77 -14.38 31.65
CA GLY A 94 14.52 -13.11 30.96
C GLY A 94 14.06 -13.26 29.49
N GLU A 95 13.78 -14.48 29.05
CA GLU A 95 13.41 -14.78 27.66
C GLU A 95 12.29 -15.83 27.57
N SER A 96 11.77 -15.99 26.37
CA SER A 96 10.71 -16.97 26.05
C SER A 96 11.22 -18.04 25.09
N TYR A 97 10.85 -19.29 25.34
CA TYR A 97 11.34 -20.46 24.62
C TYR A 97 10.23 -21.46 24.32
N ILE A 98 10.53 -22.38 23.40
CA ILE A 98 9.79 -23.62 23.25
C ILE A 98 10.62 -24.75 23.86
N ILE A 99 10.02 -25.50 24.77
CA ILE A 99 10.62 -26.72 25.34
C ILE A 99 9.88 -27.98 24.87
N ILE A 100 10.54 -29.12 24.95
CA ILE A 100 9.96 -30.45 24.76
C ILE A 100 9.76 -31.07 26.14
N GLU A 101 8.54 -31.43 26.46
CA GLU A 101 8.19 -32.04 27.74
C GLU A 101 7.04 -33.05 27.59
N GLN A 102 6.71 -33.76 28.67
CA GLN A 102 5.60 -34.73 28.63
C GLN A 102 4.29 -34.02 28.29
N CYS A 103 3.45 -34.63 27.45
CA CYS A 103 2.25 -33.99 26.90
C CYS A 103 1.19 -33.57 27.93
N TRP A 104 1.30 -34.01 29.18
CA TRP A 104 0.42 -33.64 30.29
C TRP A 104 1.03 -32.59 31.24
N GLN A 105 2.23 -32.06 30.91
CA GLN A 105 2.86 -31.03 31.73
C GLN A 105 2.15 -29.69 31.59
N MET A 106 2.34 -28.85 32.59
CA MET A 106 1.61 -27.59 32.73
C MET A 106 1.88 -26.57 31.62
N HIS A 107 3.05 -26.60 30.96
CA HIS A 107 3.36 -25.65 29.89
C HIS A 107 2.90 -26.12 28.52
N VAL A 108 2.40 -27.35 28.39
CA VAL A 108 1.87 -27.85 27.11
C VAL A 108 0.54 -27.16 26.81
N MET A 109 0.47 -26.47 25.68
CA MET A 109 -0.67 -25.66 25.27
C MET A 109 -1.10 -25.99 23.84
N ASN A 110 -2.34 -25.65 23.51
CA ASN A 110 -2.84 -25.76 22.14
C ASN A 110 -2.12 -24.74 21.25
N ALA A 111 -1.65 -25.20 20.09
CA ALA A 111 -1.01 -24.37 19.08
C ALA A 111 -1.84 -24.30 17.79
N ARG A 112 -1.66 -23.22 17.04
CA ARG A 112 -2.27 -22.99 15.74
C ARG A 112 -1.21 -22.91 14.65
N TYR A 113 -1.51 -23.44 13.47
CA TYR A 113 -0.72 -23.23 12.25
C TYR A 113 -1.54 -22.50 11.19
N ASP A 114 -1.34 -21.19 11.08
CA ASP A 114 -2.25 -20.31 10.33
C ASP A 114 -1.87 -20.11 8.86
N VAL A 115 -2.78 -19.48 8.12
CA VAL A 115 -2.64 -19.15 6.70
C VAL A 115 -1.35 -18.41 6.35
N PHE A 116 -0.77 -17.66 7.28
CA PHE A 116 0.49 -16.93 7.08
C PHE A 116 1.74 -17.78 7.40
N GLN A 117 1.56 -19.09 7.60
CA GLN A 117 2.61 -20.05 7.95
C GLN A 117 3.22 -19.80 9.34
N ARG A 118 2.46 -19.21 10.26
CA ARG A 118 2.92 -18.99 11.64
C ARG A 118 2.46 -20.11 12.55
N ILE A 119 3.36 -20.56 13.42
CA ILE A 119 3.02 -21.50 14.51
C ILE A 119 2.86 -20.67 15.78
N SER A 120 1.65 -20.62 16.32
CA SER A 120 1.31 -19.69 17.39
C SER A 120 0.64 -20.35 18.59
N TYR A 121 0.84 -19.72 19.75
CA TYR A 121 0.22 -20.05 21.02
C TYR A 121 -0.54 -18.82 21.53
N ASN A 122 -1.75 -19.03 22.05
CA ASN A 122 -2.47 -17.98 22.76
C ASN A 122 -2.13 -18.05 24.25
N VAL A 123 -1.31 -17.11 24.71
CA VAL A 123 -0.87 -17.01 26.11
C VAL A 123 -1.49 -15.74 26.69
N ASN A 124 -2.38 -15.88 27.66
CA ASN A 124 -3.07 -14.74 28.31
C ASN A 124 -3.73 -13.77 27.30
N ASN A 125 -4.45 -14.30 26.31
CA ASN A 125 -5.07 -13.53 25.22
C ASN A 125 -4.08 -12.77 24.31
N THR A 126 -2.80 -13.14 24.32
CA THR A 126 -1.78 -12.62 23.41
C THR A 126 -1.31 -13.75 22.50
N TRP A 127 -1.29 -13.52 21.19
CA TRP A 127 -0.77 -14.49 20.24
C TRP A 127 0.75 -14.36 20.15
N LEU A 128 1.46 -15.41 20.56
CA LEU A 128 2.90 -15.52 20.45
C LEU A 128 3.27 -16.58 19.42
N CYS A 129 4.17 -16.23 18.51
CA CYS A 129 4.61 -17.06 17.41
C CYS A 129 6.01 -17.59 17.68
N ILE A 130 6.28 -18.83 17.26
CA ILE A 130 7.64 -19.36 17.25
C ILE A 130 8.44 -18.55 16.21
N THR A 131 9.51 -17.91 16.65
CA THR A 131 10.34 -17.02 15.85
C THR A 131 11.75 -17.58 15.76
N ALA A 132 12.23 -17.73 14.52
CA ALA A 132 13.61 -18.13 14.27
C ALA A 132 14.58 -16.99 14.67
N PRO A 133 15.74 -17.31 15.28
CA PRO A 133 16.73 -16.32 15.66
C PRO A 133 17.37 -15.67 14.42
N GLU A 134 17.11 -14.37 14.25
CA GLU A 134 17.56 -13.58 13.09
C GLU A 134 19.07 -13.70 12.81
N LYS A 135 19.89 -13.65 13.86
CA LYS A 135 21.36 -13.75 13.75
C LYS A 135 21.82 -15.06 13.11
N VAL A 136 21.12 -16.16 13.38
CA VAL A 136 21.45 -17.47 12.77
C VAL A 136 21.06 -17.48 11.28
N ILE A 137 19.89 -16.92 10.96
CA ILE A 137 19.43 -16.80 9.57
C ILE A 137 20.40 -15.96 8.74
N ARG A 138 20.84 -14.82 9.29
CA ARG A 138 21.82 -13.90 8.68
C ARG A 138 23.25 -14.46 8.64
N GLY A 139 23.56 -15.44 9.48
CA GLY A 139 24.88 -16.07 9.55
C GLY A 139 25.89 -15.35 10.42
N GLU A 140 25.38 -14.51 11.33
CA GLU A 140 26.16 -13.87 12.38
C GLU A 140 26.46 -14.86 13.52
N GLU A 141 25.55 -15.81 13.75
CA GLU A 141 25.69 -16.89 14.74
C GLU A 141 25.50 -18.26 14.07
N ASN A 142 26.13 -19.30 14.64
CA ASN A 142 26.05 -20.67 14.10
C ASN A 142 24.75 -21.38 14.48
N TRP A 143 24.26 -21.14 15.69
CA TRP A 143 23.06 -21.75 16.24
C TRP A 143 22.51 -20.83 17.34
N ASP A 144 21.22 -20.92 17.60
CA ASP A 144 20.57 -20.26 18.73
C ASP A 144 19.18 -20.89 18.97
N TYR A 145 18.61 -20.66 20.16
CA TYR A 145 17.27 -21.11 20.50
C TYR A 145 16.20 -20.37 19.69
N VAL A 146 15.07 -21.03 19.47
CA VAL A 146 13.88 -20.33 18.97
C VAL A 146 13.14 -19.68 20.12
N HIS A 147 12.59 -18.50 19.85
CA HIS A 147 11.90 -17.70 20.85
C HIS A 147 10.43 -17.54 20.53
N LEU A 148 9.65 -17.15 21.54
CA LEU A 148 8.28 -16.70 21.33
C LEU A 148 8.23 -15.18 21.26
N ARG A 149 7.70 -14.65 20.16
CA ARG A 149 7.50 -13.20 19.98
C ARG A 149 6.05 -12.92 19.57
N PRO A 150 5.50 -11.72 19.79
CA PRO A 150 4.16 -11.40 19.33
C PRO A 150 3.99 -11.71 17.85
N CYS A 151 2.91 -12.41 17.55
CA CYS A 151 2.59 -12.81 16.20
C CYS A 151 2.39 -11.56 15.33
N THR A 152 3.17 -11.44 14.27
CA THR A 152 3.01 -10.39 13.27
C THR A 152 2.97 -10.99 11.87
N ILE A 153 2.33 -10.31 10.93
CA ILE A 153 2.18 -10.82 9.57
C ILE A 153 3.36 -10.44 8.68
N ASN A 154 4.18 -9.46 9.09
CA ASN A 154 5.30 -8.93 8.31
C ASN A 154 6.68 -9.41 8.79
N ASP A 155 6.76 -10.28 9.80
CA ASP A 155 8.02 -10.87 10.27
C ASP A 155 8.31 -12.19 9.52
N PRO A 156 9.31 -12.24 8.63
CA PRO A 156 9.65 -13.45 7.89
C PRO A 156 10.19 -14.58 8.78
N TYR A 157 10.71 -14.27 9.97
CA TYR A 157 11.28 -15.26 10.88
C TYR A 157 10.22 -16.04 11.68
N GLN A 158 8.97 -15.60 11.63
CA GLN A 158 7.82 -16.30 12.23
C GLN A 158 7.23 -17.37 11.30
N ARG A 159 7.78 -17.53 10.10
CA ARG A 159 7.25 -18.45 9.09
C ARG A 159 7.94 -19.80 9.13
N TRP A 160 7.12 -20.84 9.18
CA TRP A 160 7.56 -22.24 9.21
C TRP A 160 6.85 -23.04 8.13
N ILE A 161 7.61 -23.90 7.44
CA ILE A 161 7.07 -24.90 6.51
C ILE A 161 7.29 -26.29 7.08
N VAL A 162 6.50 -27.26 6.63
CA VAL A 162 6.65 -28.66 7.03
C VAL A 162 7.33 -29.44 5.91
N LYS A 163 8.46 -30.08 6.23
CA LYS A 163 9.19 -31.02 5.36
C LYS A 163 9.70 -32.18 6.19
N ASP A 164 9.59 -33.40 5.66
CA ASP A 164 10.03 -34.63 6.35
C ASP A 164 9.48 -34.72 7.77
N ASN A 165 8.16 -34.47 7.90
CA ASN A 165 7.42 -34.38 9.17
C ASN A 165 8.11 -33.50 10.21
N SER A 166 8.76 -32.41 9.81
CA SER A 166 9.48 -31.51 10.71
C SER A 166 9.24 -30.07 10.30
N PHE A 167 9.37 -29.14 11.25
CA PHE A 167 9.32 -27.72 10.95
C PHE A 167 10.66 -27.23 10.42
N TRP A 168 10.59 -26.42 9.38
CA TRP A 168 11.73 -25.74 8.78
C TRP A 168 11.42 -24.26 8.65
N THR A 169 12.46 -23.43 8.71
CA THR A 169 12.37 -22.03 8.32
C THR A 169 11.78 -21.93 6.92
N ALA A 170 11.08 -20.84 6.63
CA ALA A 170 10.27 -20.79 5.42
C ALA A 170 11.10 -20.82 4.11
N ASP A 171 12.39 -20.47 4.15
CA ASP A 171 13.36 -20.67 3.06
C ASP A 171 13.80 -22.14 2.88
N GLY A 172 13.39 -23.02 3.79
CA GLY A 172 13.70 -24.43 3.82
C GLY A 172 15.13 -24.78 4.22
N ARG A 173 15.91 -23.83 4.75
CA ARG A 173 17.34 -24.04 5.05
C ARG A 173 17.60 -24.64 6.42
N TYR A 174 16.83 -24.24 7.44
CA TYR A 174 17.08 -24.64 8.82
C TYR A 174 15.91 -25.41 9.40
N ARG A 175 16.19 -26.60 9.92
CA ARG A 175 15.22 -27.45 10.61
C ARG A 175 15.14 -27.04 12.08
N LEU A 176 13.93 -27.00 12.63
CA LEU A 176 13.72 -26.92 14.08
C LEU A 176 14.14 -28.24 14.72
N LYS A 177 15.08 -28.14 15.66
CA LYS A 177 15.68 -29.24 16.41
C LYS A 177 15.53 -28.97 17.91
N ASP A 178 15.97 -29.90 18.76
CA ASP A 178 16.00 -29.70 20.20
C ASP A 178 17.39 -29.90 20.81
N THR A 179 17.75 -29.14 21.83
CA THR A 179 18.97 -29.39 22.62
C THR A 179 18.69 -29.01 24.05
N ASN A 180 19.09 -29.85 25.01
CA ASN A 180 18.73 -29.71 26.42
C ASN A 180 17.21 -29.57 26.65
N TRP A 181 16.38 -30.20 25.81
CA TRP A 181 14.92 -30.05 25.77
C TRP A 181 14.40 -28.69 25.27
N TYR A 182 15.24 -27.79 24.75
CA TYR A 182 14.83 -26.51 24.17
C TYR A 182 14.90 -26.54 22.64
N GLY A 183 13.91 -25.94 21.99
CA GLY A 183 13.87 -25.78 20.54
C GLY A 183 14.95 -24.82 20.04
N TYR A 184 15.67 -25.20 18.98
CA TYR A 184 16.74 -24.40 18.39
C TYR A 184 16.86 -24.63 16.88
N ILE A 185 17.58 -23.74 16.20
CA ILE A 185 18.04 -23.95 14.82
C ILE A 185 19.56 -23.81 14.74
N SER A 186 20.17 -24.45 13.74
CA SER A 186 21.60 -24.39 13.50
C SER A 186 21.94 -24.43 12.02
N ARG A 187 23.00 -23.70 11.66
CA ARG A 187 23.63 -23.72 10.33
C ARG A 187 24.45 -24.98 10.08
N ASN A 188 24.84 -25.70 11.13
CA ASN A 188 25.60 -26.93 10.99
C ASN A 188 24.66 -28.14 10.81
N SER A 189 24.69 -28.71 9.61
CA SER A 189 23.87 -29.88 9.26
C SER A 189 24.18 -31.12 10.11
N LYS A 190 25.37 -31.19 10.72
CA LYS A 190 25.80 -32.30 11.59
C LYS A 190 25.29 -32.19 13.03
N ASP A 191 24.72 -31.05 13.43
CA ASP A 191 24.21 -30.89 14.79
C ASP A 191 23.06 -31.86 15.05
N ARG A 192 23.10 -32.51 16.21
CA ARG A 192 22.26 -33.67 16.57
C ARG A 192 20.86 -33.25 17.05
N TYR A 193 20.06 -34.25 17.45
CA TYR A 193 18.73 -34.11 18.06
C TYR A 193 17.67 -33.54 17.10
N ASN A 194 17.55 -34.22 15.97
CA ASN A 194 16.38 -34.10 15.12
C ASN A 194 15.18 -34.75 15.84
N HIS A 195 14.06 -34.06 15.86
CA HIS A 195 12.75 -34.64 16.20
C HIS A 195 11.78 -34.44 15.04
N THR A 196 10.75 -35.28 14.98
CA THR A 196 9.70 -35.23 13.96
C THR A 196 8.34 -35.03 14.63
N LEU A 197 7.36 -34.60 13.86
CA LEU A 197 5.96 -34.54 14.26
C LEU A 197 5.38 -35.94 14.32
N ASP A 198 4.58 -36.21 15.35
CA ASP A 198 3.80 -37.45 15.44
C ASP A 198 2.72 -37.46 14.36
N SER A 199 2.38 -38.62 13.80
CA SER A 199 1.39 -38.76 12.72
C SER A 199 0.01 -38.23 13.09
N SER A 200 -0.31 -38.11 14.39
CA SER A 200 -1.53 -37.43 14.83
C SER A 200 -1.59 -35.95 14.42
N MET A 201 -0.48 -35.34 13.97
CA MET A 201 -0.44 -33.94 13.53
C MET A 201 -0.86 -33.71 12.07
N ASP A 202 -1.05 -34.75 11.26
CA ASP A 202 -1.30 -34.64 9.81
C ASP A 202 -2.48 -33.72 9.47
N GLU A 203 -3.63 -33.93 10.11
CA GLU A 203 -4.83 -33.11 9.90
C GLU A 203 -4.61 -31.64 10.34
N TRP A 204 -3.84 -31.42 11.40
CA TRP A 204 -3.53 -30.08 11.90
C TRP A 204 -2.60 -29.33 10.94
N ILE A 205 -1.62 -30.03 10.35
CA ILE A 205 -0.72 -29.48 9.32
C ILE A 205 -1.50 -29.09 8.05
N GLN A 206 -2.47 -29.92 7.65
CA GLN A 206 -3.30 -29.68 6.46
C GLN A 206 -4.34 -28.56 6.66
N THR A 207 -4.70 -28.26 7.91
CA THR A 207 -5.65 -27.19 8.23
C THR A 207 -5.02 -25.82 7.98
N ILE A 208 -5.57 -25.05 7.04
CA ILE A 208 -5.13 -23.68 6.74
C ILE A 208 -5.94 -22.73 7.61
N ALA A 209 -5.58 -22.69 8.90
CA ALA A 209 -6.39 -22.05 9.93
C ALA A 209 -6.48 -20.52 9.77
N THR A 210 -7.63 -19.96 10.15
CA THR A 210 -7.80 -18.51 10.35
C THR A 210 -6.74 -17.98 11.33
N PRO A 211 -6.02 -16.91 10.98
CA PRO A 211 -4.96 -16.37 11.84
C PRO A 211 -5.52 -15.87 13.17
N GLY A 212 -4.70 -15.91 14.23
CA GLY A 212 -5.08 -15.41 15.55
C GLY A 212 -5.18 -13.88 15.62
N ASN A 213 -4.32 -13.19 14.89
CA ASN A 213 -4.29 -11.74 14.72
C ASN A 213 -3.67 -11.37 13.35
N ILE A 214 -3.71 -10.09 13.00
CA ILE A 214 -3.05 -9.51 11.82
C ILE A 214 -2.10 -8.36 12.19
N SER A 215 -1.46 -8.46 13.36
CA SER A 215 -0.58 -7.39 13.86
C SER A 215 0.62 -7.16 12.93
N VAL A 216 1.09 -5.92 12.89
CA VAL A 216 2.25 -5.47 12.09
C VAL A 216 3.33 -5.00 13.06
N GLN A 217 4.52 -5.58 12.97
CA GLN A 217 5.70 -5.08 13.68
C GLN A 217 6.20 -3.82 12.98
N THR A 218 6.44 -2.78 13.75
CA THR A 218 6.85 -1.45 13.27
C THR A 218 7.72 -0.74 14.31
N SER A 219 8.21 0.43 13.96
CA SER A 219 8.74 1.45 14.85
C SER A 219 8.02 2.77 14.60
N ILE A 220 8.09 3.68 15.57
CA ILE A 220 7.61 5.06 15.42
C ILE A 220 8.79 5.96 15.76
N ALA A 221 9.24 6.73 14.78
CA ALA A 221 10.37 7.61 14.89
C ALA A 221 9.97 9.07 14.76
N TRP A 222 10.84 9.94 15.26
CA TRP A 222 10.76 11.39 15.07
C TRP A 222 12.18 11.94 14.92
N ASP A 223 12.27 13.06 14.21
CA ASP A 223 13.53 13.67 13.83
C ASP A 223 13.80 14.95 14.65
N LEU A 224 15.05 15.11 15.09
CA LEU A 224 15.56 16.26 15.83
C LEU A 224 16.69 16.92 15.04
N GLN A 225 16.48 18.17 14.66
CA GLN A 225 17.55 18.98 14.06
C GLN A 225 18.53 19.45 15.13
N THR A 226 19.79 19.11 14.96
CA THR A 226 20.91 19.50 15.83
C THR A 226 21.96 20.26 15.02
N THR A 227 22.97 20.82 15.70
CA THR A 227 24.13 21.44 15.04
C THR A 227 24.96 20.45 14.22
N GLU A 228 24.86 19.15 14.53
CA GLU A 228 25.59 18.06 13.86
C GLU A 228 24.77 17.44 12.70
N GLY A 229 23.53 17.91 12.50
CA GLY A 229 22.61 17.43 11.49
C GLY A 229 21.30 16.90 12.09
N ASN A 230 20.54 16.19 11.27
CA ASN A 230 19.26 15.60 11.68
C ASN A 230 19.50 14.26 12.38
N GLU A 231 19.11 14.17 13.64
CA GLU A 231 19.17 12.94 14.44
C GLU A 231 17.79 12.27 14.52
N ARG A 232 17.75 10.94 14.44
CA ARG A 232 16.51 10.16 14.54
C ARG A 232 16.38 9.46 15.89
N TYR A 233 15.19 9.57 16.48
CA TYR A 233 14.83 8.95 17.75
C TYR A 233 13.57 8.11 17.61
N PHE A 234 13.49 6.99 18.32
CA PHE A 234 12.39 6.05 18.28
C PHE A 234 11.65 6.02 19.60
N ILE A 235 10.31 6.10 19.54
CA ILE A 235 9.46 6.03 20.72
C ILE A 235 9.57 4.66 21.37
N ARG A 236 9.71 4.66 22.70
CA ARG A 236 9.58 3.48 23.54
C ARG A 236 8.78 3.76 24.81
N ARG A 237 8.53 2.73 25.62
CA ARG A 237 7.95 2.92 26.95
C ARG A 237 8.81 3.88 27.76
N GLY A 238 8.17 4.96 28.20
CA GLY A 238 8.75 5.97 29.08
C GLY A 238 9.72 6.97 28.42
N GLY A 239 9.89 6.98 27.09
CA GLY A 239 10.78 7.95 26.44
C GLY A 239 11.09 7.62 24.98
N SER A 240 12.21 8.15 24.47
CA SER A 240 12.72 7.83 23.13
C SER A 240 14.20 7.46 23.20
N ASP A 241 14.67 6.69 22.22
CA ASP A 241 16.05 6.21 22.12
C ASP A 241 16.59 6.35 20.69
N LYS A 242 17.91 6.33 20.51
CA LYS A 242 18.53 6.26 19.18
C LYS A 242 18.38 4.88 18.55
N ASN A 243 18.29 3.83 19.37
CA ASN A 243 18.07 2.48 18.89
C ASN A 243 16.59 2.24 18.57
N THR A 244 16.33 1.54 17.46
CA THR A 244 14.99 1.09 17.11
C THR A 244 14.44 0.19 18.21
N THR A 245 13.24 0.50 18.69
CA THR A 245 12.51 -0.38 19.60
C THR A 245 11.29 -0.95 18.88
N PRO A 246 11.15 -2.27 18.77
CA PRO A 246 9.98 -2.88 18.16
C PRO A 246 8.69 -2.48 18.86
N LEU A 247 7.73 -2.01 18.07
CA LEU A 247 6.33 -1.81 18.43
C LEU A 247 5.47 -2.78 17.62
N TYR A 248 4.36 -3.18 18.21
CA TYR A 248 3.39 -4.08 17.59
C TYR A 248 2.08 -3.30 17.42
N TYR A 249 1.74 -2.99 16.16
CA TYR A 249 0.47 -2.38 15.82
C TYR A 249 -0.56 -3.47 15.52
N ASN A 250 -1.66 -3.54 16.27
CA ASN A 250 -2.77 -4.44 15.97
C ASN A 250 -3.89 -3.64 15.28
N PRO A 251 -4.15 -3.84 13.96
CA PRO A 251 -5.15 -3.07 13.23
C PRO A 251 -6.60 -3.24 13.73
N GLU A 252 -6.91 -4.36 14.38
CA GLU A 252 -8.27 -4.65 14.88
C GLU A 252 -8.57 -3.90 16.17
N SER A 253 -7.59 -3.80 17.07
CA SER A 253 -7.70 -3.08 18.34
C SER A 253 -7.17 -1.65 18.30
N GLY A 254 -6.38 -1.29 17.29
CA GLY A 254 -5.65 -0.02 17.23
C GLY A 254 -4.51 0.08 18.27
N HIS A 255 -4.15 -1.01 18.94
CA HIS A 255 -3.09 -1.01 19.94
C HIS A 255 -1.72 -0.72 19.30
N LEU A 256 -0.96 0.18 19.92
CA LEU A 256 0.49 0.33 19.75
C LEU A 256 1.17 -0.20 21.00
N ALA A 257 1.81 -1.37 20.91
CA ALA A 257 2.28 -2.10 22.08
C ALA A 257 3.79 -2.38 22.06
N GLN A 258 4.37 -2.45 23.25
CA GLN A 258 5.68 -3.05 23.49
C GLN A 258 5.53 -4.40 24.18
N TYR A 259 6.36 -5.35 23.78
CA TYR A 259 6.39 -6.68 24.37
C TYR A 259 7.50 -6.80 25.41
N ASP A 260 7.15 -7.40 26.54
CA ASP A 260 8.09 -7.84 27.55
C ASP A 260 8.19 -9.39 27.52
N PRO A 261 9.34 -9.95 27.08
CA PRO A 261 9.51 -11.40 27.02
C PRO A 261 9.57 -12.05 28.41
N VAL A 262 9.91 -11.31 29.47
CA VAL A 262 10.00 -11.85 30.83
C VAL A 262 8.62 -12.17 31.39
N SER A 263 7.68 -11.24 31.20
CA SER A 263 6.31 -11.36 31.71
C SER A 263 5.32 -11.88 30.68
N SER A 264 5.79 -12.22 29.46
CA SER A 264 4.93 -12.59 28.32
C SER A 264 3.81 -11.57 28.03
N SER A 265 4.05 -10.30 28.33
CA SER A 265 2.97 -9.30 28.38
C SER A 265 3.16 -8.20 27.35
N LEU A 266 2.06 -7.82 26.70
CA LEU A 266 1.99 -6.60 25.90
C LEU A 266 1.66 -5.43 26.81
N TYR A 267 2.33 -4.31 26.55
CA TYR A 267 2.01 -3.05 27.19
C TYR A 267 1.67 -2.03 26.11
N CYS A 268 0.42 -1.60 26.10
CA CYS A 268 -0.11 -0.69 25.10
C CYS A 268 0.07 0.74 25.56
N MET A 269 0.23 1.64 24.59
CA MET A 269 0.20 3.09 24.81
C MET A 269 -1.24 3.55 25.02
N TYR A 270 -1.51 4.26 26.12
CA TYR A 270 -2.83 4.83 26.48
C TYR A 270 -2.80 6.35 26.44
N SER A 271 -3.82 6.95 25.82
CA SER A 271 -4.08 8.39 25.88
C SER A 271 -4.84 8.76 27.15
N ASN A 272 -4.38 9.81 27.86
CA ASN A 272 -4.97 10.25 29.13
C ASN A 272 -5.47 11.70 29.10
N VAL A 273 -5.74 12.27 27.92
CA VAL A 273 -6.07 13.70 27.77
C VAL A 273 -7.27 14.12 28.63
N GLY A 274 -8.34 13.32 28.63
CA GLY A 274 -9.52 13.57 29.46
C GLY A 274 -10.10 14.98 29.29
N LYS A 275 -10.27 15.71 30.41
CA LYS A 275 -10.76 17.09 30.42
C LYS A 275 -9.64 18.11 30.11
N SER A 276 -8.38 17.75 30.33
CA SER A 276 -7.21 18.59 30.09
C SER A 276 -7.01 18.90 28.60
N ASN A 277 -6.13 19.84 28.29
CA ASN A 277 -5.75 20.15 26.90
C ASN A 277 -4.76 19.13 26.33
N TRP A 278 -3.94 18.55 27.19
CA TRP A 278 -2.98 17.51 26.86
C TRP A 278 -2.71 16.66 28.12
N ASN A 279 -2.15 15.48 27.94
CA ASN A 279 -1.63 14.66 29.03
C ASN A 279 -0.60 13.63 28.51
N TRP A 280 0.34 13.23 29.37
CA TRP A 280 1.31 12.18 29.07
C TRP A 280 0.60 10.87 28.72
N VAL A 281 1.18 10.14 27.75
CA VAL A 281 0.72 8.76 27.52
C VAL A 281 1.21 7.88 28.66
N THR A 282 0.41 6.89 29.01
CA THR A 282 0.82 5.83 29.94
C THR A 282 0.97 4.53 29.18
N TRP A 283 1.72 3.59 29.75
CA TRP A 283 1.89 2.25 29.20
C TRP A 283 1.37 1.25 30.20
N ALA A 284 0.37 0.46 29.82
CA ALA A 284 -0.27 -0.49 30.71
C ALA A 284 -0.49 -1.83 30.02
N SER A 285 -0.57 -2.90 30.82
CA SER A 285 -0.79 -4.26 30.33
C SER A 285 -2.04 -4.32 29.45
N CYS A 286 -1.92 -5.01 28.32
CA CYS A 286 -2.99 -5.23 27.35
C CYS A 286 -2.82 -6.61 26.68
N SER A 287 -3.71 -6.93 25.73
CA SER A 287 -3.68 -8.17 24.97
C SER A 287 -4.19 -7.96 23.53
N ASP A 288 -4.25 -9.02 22.74
CA ASP A 288 -4.83 -9.01 21.39
C ASP A 288 -6.37 -9.07 21.39
N ALA A 289 -7.01 -9.04 22.56
CA ALA A 289 -8.46 -9.02 22.67
C ALA A 289 -9.06 -7.79 21.96
N ALA A 290 -10.18 -8.00 21.26
CA ALA A 290 -10.90 -6.92 20.63
C ALA A 290 -11.35 -5.88 21.67
N ILE A 291 -11.11 -4.61 21.36
CA ILE A 291 -11.56 -3.48 22.18
C ILE A 291 -12.41 -2.54 21.34
N SER A 292 -13.24 -1.74 22.03
CA SER A 292 -13.97 -0.67 21.36
C SER A 292 -12.99 0.34 20.75
N LYS A 293 -13.32 0.88 19.57
CA LYS A 293 -12.59 2.01 18.97
C LYS A 293 -12.65 3.29 19.84
N MET A 294 -13.50 3.32 20.87
CA MET A 294 -13.58 4.38 21.87
C MET A 294 -12.68 4.14 23.09
N ASN A 295 -11.83 3.12 23.07
CA ASN A 295 -10.89 2.81 24.14
C ASN A 295 -9.68 3.75 24.10
N PRO A 296 -9.18 4.25 25.24
CA PRO A 296 -8.00 5.11 25.28
C PRO A 296 -6.68 4.52 24.75
N ALA A 297 -6.60 3.20 24.55
CA ALA A 297 -5.47 2.52 23.91
C ALA A 297 -5.59 2.40 22.38
N PHE A 298 -6.71 2.85 21.79
CA PHE A 298 -6.89 2.85 20.34
C PHE A 298 -6.14 4.04 19.72
N TRP A 299 -5.23 3.74 18.79
CA TRP A 299 -4.50 4.70 17.97
C TRP A 299 -4.76 4.46 16.48
N ASN A 300 -4.99 5.55 15.76
CA ASN A 300 -5.18 5.55 14.33
C ASN A 300 -3.91 6.02 13.61
N VAL A 301 -3.33 5.13 12.81
CA VAL A 301 -2.10 5.32 12.02
C VAL A 301 -2.37 5.46 10.52
N SER A 302 -3.63 5.55 10.09
CA SER A 302 -4.03 5.47 8.67
C SER A 302 -3.55 6.63 7.78
N PHE A 303 -2.87 7.62 8.34
CA PHE A 303 -2.44 8.83 7.64
C PHE A 303 -0.91 9.04 7.69
N GLU A 304 -0.18 7.96 7.95
CA GLU A 304 1.27 7.96 7.82
C GLU A 304 1.67 7.88 6.34
N THR A 305 2.63 8.73 5.97
CA THR A 305 3.23 8.75 4.62
C THR A 305 4.74 8.66 4.72
N ASP A 306 5.43 8.52 3.59
CA ASP A 306 6.90 8.59 3.55
C ASP A 306 7.44 10.00 3.87
N GLN A 307 6.60 11.04 3.74
CA GLN A 307 6.87 12.40 4.21
C GLN A 307 6.59 12.58 5.71
N GLY A 308 6.16 11.51 6.38
CA GLY A 308 5.72 11.45 7.77
C GLY A 308 4.20 11.63 7.92
N GLY A 309 3.68 11.40 9.12
CA GLY A 309 2.26 11.53 9.41
C GLY A 309 1.92 11.84 10.86
N ILE A 310 0.61 11.83 11.13
CA ILE A 310 0.02 12.11 12.43
C ILE A 310 -0.71 10.86 12.94
N ILE A 311 -0.26 10.39 14.09
CA ILE A 311 -0.93 9.36 14.87
C ILE A 311 -1.91 10.05 15.82
N THR A 312 -3.18 9.60 15.81
CA THR A 312 -4.23 10.18 16.67
C THR A 312 -4.86 9.12 17.55
N ASP A 313 -5.26 9.52 18.76
CA ASP A 313 -6.02 8.63 19.64
C ASP A 313 -7.49 8.48 19.20
N TYR A 314 -8.24 7.68 19.94
CA TYR A 314 -9.68 7.43 19.81
C TYR A 314 -10.61 8.66 19.78
N LYS A 315 -10.11 9.84 20.19
CA LYS A 315 -10.86 11.12 20.20
C LYS A 315 -10.27 12.14 19.20
N GLY A 316 -9.30 11.73 18.39
CA GLY A 316 -8.62 12.63 17.45
C GLY A 316 -7.57 13.53 18.11
N ASN A 317 -7.16 13.26 19.36
CA ASN A 317 -6.03 13.97 19.97
C ASN A 317 -4.73 13.51 19.30
N ALA A 318 -3.83 14.44 19.03
CA ALA A 318 -2.55 14.15 18.39
C ALA A 318 -1.59 13.48 19.37
N LEU A 319 -0.92 12.42 18.93
CA LEU A 319 0.34 12.00 19.54
C LEU A 319 1.40 13.10 19.31
N ARG A 320 2.20 13.35 20.33
CA ARG A 320 3.27 14.36 20.35
C ARG A 320 4.46 13.86 21.13
N VAL A 321 5.61 14.43 20.82
CA VAL A 321 6.84 14.26 21.60
C VAL A 321 7.52 15.61 21.79
N THR A 322 8.04 15.83 22.99
CA THR A 322 8.85 17.00 23.35
C THR A 322 10.26 16.86 22.75
N ARG A 323 10.70 17.87 21.98
CA ARG A 323 12.04 17.84 21.35
C ARG A 323 13.15 18.37 22.26
N TYR A 324 12.81 19.00 23.38
CA TYR A 324 13.74 19.58 24.36
C TYR A 324 13.23 19.45 25.81
N GLY A 325 14.02 19.89 26.80
CA GLY A 325 13.62 19.97 28.21
C GLY A 325 13.79 18.68 29.01
N SER A 326 13.36 18.69 30.28
CA SER A 326 13.58 17.56 31.21
C SER A 326 12.78 16.29 30.86
N ASN A 327 11.66 16.45 30.15
CA ASN A 327 10.85 15.34 29.65
C ASN A 327 11.12 15.10 28.15
N TRP A 328 12.31 15.44 27.65
CA TRP A 328 12.71 15.22 26.27
C TRP A 328 12.41 13.78 25.82
N GLY A 329 11.88 13.63 24.60
CA GLY A 329 11.60 12.32 24.01
C GLY A 329 10.43 11.55 24.63
N VAL A 330 9.70 12.12 25.59
CA VAL A 330 8.53 11.47 26.19
C VAL A 330 7.28 11.79 25.38
N ALA A 331 6.52 10.75 25.03
CA ALA A 331 5.30 10.89 24.26
C ALA A 331 4.11 11.38 25.12
N TYR A 332 3.26 12.21 24.54
CA TYR A 332 2.01 12.68 25.14
C TYR A 332 0.94 12.86 24.07
N ALA A 333 -0.32 13.00 24.50
CA ALA A 333 -1.43 13.30 23.62
C ALA A 333 -1.96 14.71 23.87
N ALA A 334 -2.37 15.43 22.83
CA ALA A 334 -2.91 16.79 22.94
C ALA A 334 -4.13 17.02 22.04
N LYS A 335 -5.09 17.80 22.55
CA LYS A 335 -6.26 18.23 21.78
C LYS A 335 -5.83 19.05 20.57
N PRO A 336 -6.49 18.90 19.42
CA PRO A 336 -6.14 19.69 18.24
C PRO A 336 -6.21 21.22 18.49
N SER A 337 -7.18 21.69 19.28
CA SER A 337 -7.34 23.10 19.65
C SER A 337 -6.23 23.67 20.55
N TYR A 338 -5.33 22.83 21.08
CA TYR A 338 -4.22 23.24 21.93
C TYR A 338 -2.88 23.32 21.17
N LEU A 339 -2.78 22.72 19.99
CA LEU A 339 -1.50 22.48 19.31
C LEU A 339 -0.76 23.77 18.93
N GLU A 340 -1.48 24.79 18.48
CA GLU A 340 -0.90 26.11 18.17
C GLU A 340 -0.31 26.80 19.42
N LYS A 341 -0.88 26.51 20.59
CA LYS A 341 -0.44 27.07 21.88
C LYS A 341 0.65 26.22 22.52
N ASP A 342 0.76 24.96 22.12
CA ASP A 342 1.69 23.98 22.66
C ASP A 342 3.09 24.12 22.04
N THR A 343 3.78 25.18 22.45
CA THR A 343 5.12 25.57 21.96
C THR A 343 6.24 25.23 22.93
N THR A 344 5.90 24.87 24.17
CA THR A 344 6.86 24.54 25.24
C THR A 344 7.71 23.33 24.86
N ASN A 345 9.04 23.48 24.91
CA ASN A 345 10.01 22.44 24.50
C ASN A 345 9.92 22.02 23.02
N SER A 346 9.35 22.89 22.18
CA SER A 346 9.25 22.74 20.73
C SER A 346 8.76 21.33 20.32
N PRO A 347 7.56 20.90 20.70
CA PRO A 347 7.14 19.53 20.40
C PRO A 347 6.98 19.26 18.90
N THR A 348 6.87 17.98 18.54
CA THR A 348 6.51 17.54 17.18
C THR A 348 5.41 16.48 17.22
N SER A 349 4.55 16.50 16.20
CA SER A 349 3.56 15.44 15.89
C SER A 349 3.90 14.72 14.59
N LEU A 350 5.06 15.01 13.98
CA LEU A 350 5.51 14.34 12.77
C LEU A 350 6.23 13.07 13.16
N PHE A 351 5.60 11.96 12.82
CA PHE A 351 6.19 10.66 13.00
C PHE A 351 6.57 10.05 11.66
N ILE A 352 7.58 9.19 11.72
CA ILE A 352 8.06 8.40 10.61
C ILE A 352 7.93 6.96 11.06
N VAL A 353 7.22 6.15 10.28
CA VAL A 353 7.01 4.74 10.57
C VAL A 353 7.73 3.87 9.56
N ASP A 354 7.90 2.59 9.89
CA ASP A 354 8.55 1.66 8.98
C ASP A 354 7.74 1.48 7.70
N LYS A 355 8.43 1.18 6.60
CA LYS A 355 7.82 0.90 5.28
C LYS A 355 6.71 -0.14 5.36
N ASN A 356 6.82 -1.12 6.27
CA ASN A 356 5.79 -2.13 6.47
C ASN A 356 4.47 -1.53 6.99
N LEU A 357 4.50 -0.57 7.91
CA LEU A 357 3.26 0.07 8.36
C LEU A 357 2.66 0.96 7.26
N LEU A 358 3.48 1.68 6.48
CA LEU A 358 3.01 2.43 5.30
C LEU A 358 2.40 1.54 4.23
N ASN A 359 3.00 0.38 3.98
CA ASN A 359 2.47 -0.60 3.06
C ASN A 359 1.12 -1.17 3.56
N TRP A 360 0.96 -1.34 4.87
CA TRP A 360 -0.30 -1.77 5.48
C TRP A 360 -1.41 -0.71 5.34
N THR A 361 -1.10 0.57 5.58
CA THR A 361 -2.09 1.65 5.41
C THR A 361 -2.54 1.77 3.95
N ARG A 362 -1.59 1.67 3.00
CA ARG A 362 -1.89 1.61 1.56
C ARG A 362 -2.73 0.40 1.16
N TYR A 363 -2.40 -0.80 1.66
CA TYR A 363 -3.21 -2.00 1.44
C TYR A 363 -4.63 -1.81 1.97
N THR A 364 -4.77 -1.24 3.17
CA THR A 364 -6.07 -0.97 3.78
C THR A 364 -6.89 -0.02 2.91
N ALA A 365 -6.33 1.14 2.52
CA ALA A 365 -7.00 2.09 1.64
C ALA A 365 -7.39 1.45 0.30
N SER A 366 -6.51 0.62 -0.27
CA SER A 366 -6.77 -0.09 -1.51
C SER A 366 -7.91 -1.12 -1.39
N ASN A 367 -7.95 -1.85 -0.28
CA ASN A 367 -9.01 -2.81 0.01
C ASN A 367 -10.37 -2.11 0.21
N LEU A 368 -10.38 -0.96 0.90
CA LEU A 368 -11.57 -0.12 1.07
C LEU A 368 -12.04 0.46 -0.26
N GLY A 369 -11.12 0.92 -1.11
CA GLY A 369 -11.41 1.48 -2.43
C GLY A 369 -11.69 0.47 -3.52
N LYS A 370 -11.55 -0.83 -3.25
CA LYS A 370 -11.60 -1.89 -4.28
C LYS A 370 -10.61 -1.61 -5.43
N THR A 371 -9.40 -1.15 -5.10
CA THR A 371 -8.32 -0.83 -6.05
C THR A 371 -7.11 -1.76 -5.94
N GLY A 372 -7.25 -2.88 -5.21
CA GLY A 372 -6.19 -3.85 -4.95
C GLY A 372 -5.60 -4.40 -6.23
N GLN A 373 -4.33 -4.78 -6.18
CA GLN A 373 -3.67 -5.38 -7.35
C GLN A 373 -4.00 -6.87 -7.51
N TYR A 374 -4.14 -7.58 -6.39
CA TYR A 374 -4.38 -9.02 -6.37
C TYR A 374 -5.55 -9.37 -5.45
N CYS A 375 -6.36 -10.32 -5.90
CA CYS A 375 -7.39 -10.97 -5.09
C CYS A 375 -7.80 -12.27 -5.81
N PRO A 376 -7.68 -13.46 -5.18
CA PRO A 376 -6.96 -13.67 -3.94
C PRO A 376 -5.48 -13.31 -4.12
N ALA A 377 -4.83 -13.03 -2.99
CA ALA A 377 -3.41 -12.76 -2.91
C ALA A 377 -2.60 -13.98 -3.38
N GLY A 378 -1.37 -13.80 -3.87
CA GLY A 378 -0.53 -14.91 -4.31
C GLY A 378 -0.79 -15.44 -5.73
N ASN A 379 -1.69 -14.83 -6.52
CA ASN A 379 -1.87 -15.18 -7.95
C ASN A 379 -0.76 -14.57 -8.84
N HIS A 380 0.49 -14.97 -8.59
CA HIS A 380 1.69 -14.44 -9.24
C HIS A 380 1.92 -14.95 -10.67
N GLU A 381 1.15 -15.92 -11.17
CA GLU A 381 1.38 -16.54 -12.49
C GLU A 381 1.33 -15.54 -13.66
N SER A 382 0.83 -14.31 -13.46
CA SER A 382 0.80 -13.28 -14.50
C SER A 382 1.91 -12.20 -14.44
N ILE A 383 2.79 -12.18 -13.43
CA ILE A 383 3.71 -11.05 -13.19
C ILE A 383 5.10 -11.25 -13.79
N LEU A 384 5.60 -12.47 -13.93
CA LEU A 384 6.93 -12.72 -14.51
C LEU A 384 7.10 -12.16 -15.94
N HIS A 385 5.99 -11.79 -16.61
CA HIS A 385 5.99 -11.21 -17.96
C HIS A 385 5.23 -9.88 -18.11
N LYS A 386 4.74 -9.25 -17.04
CA LYS A 386 4.08 -7.92 -17.14
C LYS A 386 5.08 -6.81 -16.84
N ARG A 387 5.52 -6.13 -17.92
CA ARG A 387 6.24 -4.84 -17.87
C ARG A 387 5.55 -3.91 -16.86
N VAL A 388 6.35 -3.16 -16.09
CA VAL A 388 5.89 -1.99 -15.33
C VAL A 388 4.98 -1.17 -16.25
N LYS A 389 3.68 -1.13 -15.95
CA LYS A 389 2.74 -0.29 -16.70
C LYS A 389 3.11 1.16 -16.39
N ARG A 390 3.59 1.87 -17.41
CA ARG A 390 3.57 3.36 -17.41
C ARG A 390 2.11 3.78 -17.27
N ASP A 391 1.83 4.91 -16.61
CA ASP A 391 0.45 5.37 -16.40
C ASP A 391 -0.32 5.44 -17.73
N LEU A 392 0.26 6.15 -18.71
CA LEU A 392 -0.19 6.14 -20.10
C LEU A 392 0.96 5.79 -21.04
N PRO A 393 0.69 5.08 -22.14
CA PRO A 393 1.70 4.85 -23.16
C PRO A 393 2.03 6.18 -23.88
N PRO A 394 3.27 6.38 -24.37
CA PRO A 394 3.68 7.64 -25.00
C PRO A 394 2.87 8.06 -26.22
N ASN A 395 2.19 7.10 -26.86
CA ASN A 395 1.31 7.32 -28.02
C ASN A 395 -0.17 7.45 -27.64
N PHE A 396 -0.51 7.55 -26.34
CA PHE A 396 -1.88 7.80 -25.91
C PHE A 396 -2.42 9.10 -26.51
N GLN A 397 -3.67 9.06 -26.96
CA GLN A 397 -4.40 10.20 -27.49
C GLN A 397 -5.78 10.23 -26.85
N LEU A 398 -6.29 11.43 -26.58
CA LEU A 398 -7.68 11.62 -26.16
C LEU A 398 -8.58 11.47 -27.38
N THR A 399 -9.24 10.33 -27.49
CA THR A 399 -10.26 10.08 -28.52
C THR A 399 -11.56 10.80 -28.18
N GLU A 400 -12.50 10.86 -29.12
CA GLU A 400 -13.81 11.49 -28.86
C GLU A 400 -14.60 10.77 -27.76
N GLU A 401 -14.46 9.45 -27.65
CA GLU A 401 -15.07 8.66 -26.57
C GLU A 401 -14.47 9.05 -25.21
N TRP A 402 -13.16 9.27 -25.14
CA TRP A 402 -12.51 9.77 -23.91
C TRP A 402 -12.94 11.19 -23.58
N ILE A 403 -13.07 12.07 -24.58
CA ILE A 403 -13.54 13.44 -24.38
C ILE A 403 -14.97 13.44 -23.84
N GLN A 404 -15.86 12.63 -24.40
CA GLN A 404 -17.22 12.43 -23.90
C GLN A 404 -17.21 11.90 -22.47
N ARG A 405 -16.42 10.87 -22.17
CA ARG A 405 -16.36 10.28 -20.83
C ARG A 405 -15.88 11.28 -19.78
N LEU A 406 -14.81 12.01 -20.07
CA LEU A 406 -14.29 13.03 -19.16
C LEU A 406 -15.32 14.16 -18.95
N TYR A 407 -16.08 14.52 -19.97
CA TYR A 407 -17.17 15.49 -19.86
C TYR A 407 -18.31 14.99 -18.96
N ASP A 408 -18.72 13.73 -19.11
CA ASP A 408 -19.75 13.11 -18.27
C ASP A 408 -19.35 13.12 -16.79
N ILE A 409 -18.07 12.82 -16.50
CA ILE A 409 -17.52 12.93 -15.15
C ILE A 409 -17.55 14.39 -14.68
N ALA A 410 -17.07 15.34 -15.49
CA ALA A 410 -16.90 16.74 -15.09
C ALA A 410 -18.23 17.47 -14.85
N THR A 411 -19.33 16.98 -15.44
CA THR A 411 -20.70 17.50 -15.31
C THR A 411 -21.54 16.74 -14.27
N SER A 412 -20.99 15.69 -13.66
CA SER A 412 -21.65 14.91 -12.60
C SER A 412 -21.64 15.62 -11.26
N VAL A 413 -22.31 16.78 -11.21
CA VAL A 413 -22.41 17.64 -10.03
C VAL A 413 -23.73 18.42 -10.09
N SER A 414 -24.39 18.57 -8.95
CA SER A 414 -25.63 19.34 -8.80
C SER A 414 -25.34 20.79 -8.36
N ALA A 415 -26.35 21.67 -8.44
CA ALA A 415 -26.19 23.06 -7.98
C ALA A 415 -25.86 23.14 -6.47
N GLU A 416 -26.36 22.19 -5.68
CA GLU A 416 -26.13 22.13 -4.24
C GLU A 416 -24.73 21.58 -3.92
N SER A 417 -24.25 20.64 -4.73
CA SER A 417 -22.96 19.97 -4.51
C SER A 417 -21.78 20.70 -5.15
N GLU A 418 -22.00 21.63 -6.09
CA GLU A 418 -20.92 22.37 -6.79
C GLU A 418 -20.01 23.16 -5.84
N THR A 419 -20.49 23.50 -4.64
CA THR A 419 -19.74 24.20 -3.58
C THR A 419 -19.49 23.34 -2.34
N ARG A 420 -19.84 22.04 -2.38
CA ARG A 420 -19.68 21.14 -1.24
C ARG A 420 -18.20 21.00 -0.87
N VAL A 421 -17.89 21.20 0.39
CA VAL A 421 -16.55 21.01 0.96
C VAL A 421 -16.52 19.67 1.69
N SER A 422 -16.35 18.59 0.94
CA SER A 422 -16.10 17.25 1.48
C SER A 422 -14.70 16.81 1.06
N GLY A 423 -13.89 16.39 2.04
CA GLY A 423 -12.46 16.13 1.83
C GLY A 423 -11.73 17.36 1.27
N PHE A 424 -10.63 17.12 0.56
CA PHE A 424 -9.85 18.17 -0.06
C PHE A 424 -10.48 18.62 -1.40
N CYS A 425 -10.79 19.92 -1.57
CA CYS A 425 -11.30 20.52 -2.82
C CYS A 425 -12.63 19.96 -3.39
N GLY A 426 -13.40 19.19 -2.61
CA GLY A 426 -14.79 18.84 -2.92
C GLY A 426 -14.95 18.10 -4.27
N PRO A 427 -15.99 18.46 -5.09
CA PRO A 427 -16.23 17.81 -6.37
C PRO A 427 -15.04 17.87 -7.34
N CYS A 428 -14.23 18.94 -7.31
CA CYS A 428 -13.10 19.09 -8.22
C CYS A 428 -12.07 17.97 -8.02
N ALA A 429 -11.77 17.63 -6.76
CA ALA A 429 -10.88 16.53 -6.44
C ALA A 429 -11.53 15.16 -6.72
N LEU A 430 -12.80 14.96 -6.34
CA LEU A 430 -13.49 13.69 -6.58
C LEU A 430 -13.58 13.37 -8.09
N HIS A 431 -13.92 14.36 -8.92
CA HIS A 431 -13.86 14.25 -10.38
C HIS A 431 -12.44 13.92 -10.86
N SER A 432 -11.43 14.60 -10.31
CA SER A 432 -10.03 14.34 -10.68
C SER A 432 -9.64 12.90 -10.36
N PHE A 433 -9.97 12.38 -9.18
CA PHE A 433 -9.67 11.00 -8.79
C PHE A 433 -10.35 9.99 -9.71
N GLN A 434 -11.63 10.21 -10.07
CA GLN A 434 -12.34 9.39 -11.04
C GLN A 434 -11.64 9.37 -12.40
N MET A 435 -11.34 10.55 -12.96
CA MET A 435 -10.71 10.67 -14.28
C MET A 435 -9.33 10.00 -14.29
N LEU A 436 -8.52 10.27 -13.25
CA LEU A 436 -7.19 9.69 -13.10
C LEU A 436 -7.25 8.16 -12.98
N ALA A 437 -8.21 7.65 -12.20
CA ALA A 437 -8.39 6.21 -12.03
C ALA A 437 -8.78 5.53 -13.34
N GLU A 438 -9.77 6.07 -14.06
CA GLU A 438 -10.24 5.50 -15.32
C GLU A 438 -9.19 5.58 -16.42
N LEU A 439 -8.48 6.71 -16.54
CA LEU A 439 -7.39 6.86 -17.51
C LEU A 439 -6.27 5.84 -17.23
N GLN A 440 -5.85 5.69 -15.97
CA GLN A 440 -4.76 4.76 -15.64
C GLN A 440 -5.18 3.29 -15.78
N ASP A 441 -6.44 2.95 -15.46
CA ASP A 441 -6.94 1.59 -15.54
C ASP A 441 -7.31 1.15 -16.97
N ARG A 442 -7.90 2.07 -17.76
CA ARG A 442 -8.55 1.74 -19.05
C ARG A 442 -7.94 2.42 -20.27
N HIS A 443 -6.80 3.11 -20.19
CA HIS A 443 -6.18 3.76 -21.37
C HIS A 443 -5.93 2.85 -22.58
N SER A 444 -5.82 1.54 -22.38
CA SER A 444 -5.62 0.55 -23.45
C SER A 444 -6.94 -0.08 -23.94
N GLN A 445 -8.08 0.40 -23.46
CA GLN A 445 -9.42 -0.07 -23.76
C GLN A 445 -10.35 1.13 -24.03
N GLU A 446 -11.59 0.86 -24.41
CA GLU A 446 -12.61 1.90 -24.47
C GLU A 446 -12.93 2.44 -23.06
N PRO A 447 -13.22 3.75 -22.94
CA PRO A 447 -13.67 4.33 -21.69
C PRO A 447 -15.00 3.72 -21.24
N LEU A 448 -15.29 3.84 -19.93
CA LEU A 448 -16.57 3.36 -19.39
C LEU A 448 -17.75 4.08 -20.05
N GLN A 449 -18.76 3.31 -20.46
CA GLN A 449 -19.96 3.84 -21.10
C GLN A 449 -21.06 4.24 -20.11
N SER A 450 -20.98 3.74 -18.88
CA SER A 450 -21.93 4.02 -17.79
C SER A 450 -21.27 3.75 -16.43
N GLY A 451 -21.94 4.15 -15.34
CA GLY A 451 -21.43 3.97 -13.99
C GLY A 451 -20.14 4.75 -13.76
N GLY A 452 -19.18 4.15 -13.06
CA GLY A 452 -17.87 4.77 -12.90
C GLY A 452 -16.99 4.14 -11.83
N TYR A 453 -15.75 4.60 -11.75
CA TYR A 453 -14.75 4.06 -10.84
C TYR A 453 -15.14 4.29 -9.36
N PHE A 454 -15.22 5.52 -8.87
CA PHE A 454 -15.60 5.81 -7.48
C PHE A 454 -17.08 6.15 -7.32
N PHE A 455 -17.67 6.80 -8.32
CA PHE A 455 -19.08 7.17 -8.33
C PHE A 455 -19.67 6.95 -9.72
N ASP A 456 -20.99 6.80 -9.77
CA ASP A 456 -21.74 6.69 -11.01
C ASP A 456 -21.93 8.07 -11.63
N THR A 457 -21.48 8.23 -12.87
CA THR A 457 -21.60 9.51 -13.58
C THR A 457 -23.05 9.78 -13.96
N ALA A 458 -23.57 10.93 -13.55
CA ALA A 458 -24.90 11.40 -13.92
C ALA A 458 -24.93 12.94 -13.85
N PRO A 459 -25.37 13.64 -14.90
CA PRO A 459 -25.43 15.10 -14.89
C PRO A 459 -26.38 15.61 -13.79
N ASN A 460 -26.10 16.79 -13.25
CA ASN A 460 -26.90 17.45 -12.20
C ASN A 460 -27.14 16.59 -10.94
N THR A 461 -26.23 15.66 -10.62
CA THR A 461 -26.34 14.75 -9.48
C THR A 461 -25.15 14.96 -8.53
N ASP A 462 -25.37 14.89 -7.21
CA ASP A 462 -24.26 14.96 -6.23
C ASP A 462 -23.43 13.66 -6.27
N PRO A 463 -22.15 13.70 -6.70
CA PRO A 463 -21.31 12.51 -6.85
C PRO A 463 -20.97 11.87 -5.50
N PHE A 464 -21.03 12.63 -4.39
CA PHE A 464 -20.77 12.11 -3.05
C PHE A 464 -21.87 11.14 -2.58
N ILE A 465 -23.08 11.23 -3.11
CA ILE A 465 -24.15 10.27 -2.76
C ILE A 465 -23.79 8.87 -3.28
N SER A 466 -23.44 8.74 -4.56
CA SER A 466 -23.00 7.45 -5.12
C SER A 466 -21.68 6.99 -4.48
N PHE A 467 -20.73 7.90 -4.27
CA PHE A 467 -19.45 7.56 -3.63
C PHE A 467 -19.63 7.00 -2.20
N SER A 468 -20.40 7.68 -1.36
CA SER A 468 -20.67 7.26 0.04
C SER A 468 -21.38 5.92 0.12
N GLN A 469 -22.32 5.65 -0.80
CA GLN A 469 -23.04 4.38 -0.88
C GLN A 469 -22.13 3.22 -1.29
N ARG A 470 -21.22 3.48 -2.24
CA ARG A 470 -20.32 2.45 -2.80
C ARG A 470 -19.09 2.19 -1.92
N TYR A 471 -18.57 3.23 -1.26
CA TYR A 471 -17.29 3.22 -0.53
C TYR A 471 -17.34 4.01 0.80
N PRO A 472 -18.25 3.69 1.74
CA PRO A 472 -18.51 4.51 2.95
C PRO A 472 -17.30 4.64 3.88
N HIS A 473 -16.40 3.66 3.88
CA HIS A 473 -15.19 3.69 4.68
C HIS A 473 -14.07 4.53 4.03
N LEU A 474 -13.95 4.46 2.70
CA LEU A 474 -13.00 5.28 1.95
C LEU A 474 -13.42 6.76 1.96
N GLU A 475 -14.72 7.04 1.83
CA GLU A 475 -15.25 8.40 1.94
C GLU A 475 -14.85 9.04 3.27
N ARG A 476 -15.04 8.33 4.40
CA ARG A 476 -14.64 8.82 5.72
C ARG A 476 -13.14 9.11 5.79
N LEU A 477 -12.29 8.24 5.24
CA LEU A 477 -10.85 8.52 5.19
C LEU A 477 -10.54 9.79 4.42
N LEU A 478 -11.16 9.98 3.25
CA LEU A 478 -10.97 11.18 2.42
C LEU A 478 -11.50 12.45 3.11
N GLU A 479 -12.69 12.38 3.72
CA GLU A 479 -13.32 13.49 4.44
C GLU A 479 -12.49 13.93 5.66
N ASP A 480 -11.86 12.97 6.33
CA ASP A 480 -11.07 13.22 7.53
C ASP A 480 -9.70 13.85 7.24
N VAL A 481 -9.14 13.73 6.04
CA VAL A 481 -7.84 14.33 5.67
C VAL A 481 -7.76 15.82 6.07
N PRO A 482 -8.53 16.75 5.48
CA PRO A 482 -8.41 18.17 5.83
C PRO A 482 -8.76 18.45 7.30
N LYS A 483 -9.76 17.76 7.87
CA LYS A 483 -10.19 17.98 9.26
C LYS A 483 -9.08 17.61 10.24
N LYS A 484 -8.40 16.49 9.98
CA LYS A 484 -7.34 15.97 10.81
C LYS A 484 -6.10 16.85 10.74
N TYR A 485 -5.77 17.41 9.58
CA TYR A 485 -4.55 18.22 9.43
C TYR A 485 -4.75 19.73 9.63
N ALA A 486 -5.98 20.25 9.57
CA ALA A 486 -6.27 21.68 9.76
C ALA A 486 -5.67 22.28 11.06
N PRO A 487 -5.69 21.58 12.22
CA PRO A 487 -5.10 22.09 13.45
C PRO A 487 -3.56 22.07 13.48
N TYR A 488 -2.91 21.65 12.39
CA TYR A 488 -1.47 21.43 12.29
C TYR A 488 -0.90 22.27 11.14
N PRO A 489 -0.53 23.54 11.37
CA PRO A 489 -0.17 24.48 10.30
C PRO A 489 0.96 23.99 9.37
N HIS A 490 1.91 23.19 9.87
CA HIS A 490 2.98 22.61 9.07
C HIS A 490 2.51 21.54 8.07
N TYR A 491 1.32 20.97 8.25
CA TYR A 491 0.76 19.87 7.44
C TYR A 491 -0.60 20.22 6.84
N SER A 492 -1.19 21.36 7.22
CA SER A 492 -2.35 21.95 6.53
C SER A 492 -1.93 22.70 5.25
N THR A 493 -0.88 22.25 4.58
CA THR A 493 -0.40 22.83 3.32
C THR A 493 -1.17 22.23 2.14
N GLN A 494 -1.33 22.99 1.06
CA GLN A 494 -1.99 22.52 -0.15
C GLN A 494 -1.31 21.24 -0.69
N SER A 495 0.02 21.22 -0.71
CA SER A 495 0.82 20.09 -1.22
C SER A 495 0.59 18.81 -0.42
N PHE A 496 0.70 18.89 0.92
CA PHE A 496 0.51 17.72 1.78
C PHE A 496 -0.92 17.19 1.72
N LEU A 497 -1.93 18.08 1.82
CA LEU A 497 -3.34 17.67 1.77
C LEU A 497 -3.72 17.04 0.42
N SER A 498 -3.18 17.58 -0.68
CA SER A 498 -3.37 17.02 -2.02
C SER A 498 -2.75 15.62 -2.14
N PHE A 499 -1.52 15.47 -1.64
CA PHE A 499 -0.80 14.19 -1.63
C PHE A 499 -1.52 13.14 -0.78
N ALA A 500 -1.88 13.47 0.47
CA ALA A 500 -2.59 12.56 1.37
C ALA A 500 -3.95 12.12 0.79
N SER A 501 -4.67 13.03 0.12
CA SER A 501 -5.95 12.71 -0.51
C SER A 501 -5.79 11.74 -1.68
N ILE A 502 -4.82 11.95 -2.56
CA ILE A 502 -4.63 11.08 -3.72
C ILE A 502 -3.98 9.74 -3.35
N ASP A 503 -3.06 9.70 -2.38
CA ASP A 503 -2.49 8.43 -1.86
C ASP A 503 -3.59 7.60 -1.16
N THR A 504 -4.57 8.25 -0.52
CA THR A 504 -5.75 7.58 0.04
C THR A 504 -6.67 6.99 -1.03
N MET A 505 -6.95 7.75 -2.09
CA MET A 505 -7.90 7.33 -3.14
C MET A 505 -7.30 6.35 -4.14
N LEU A 506 -6.03 6.51 -4.45
CA LEU A 506 -5.29 5.75 -5.46
C LEU A 506 -3.95 5.21 -4.91
N PRO A 507 -3.97 4.43 -3.80
CA PRO A 507 -2.77 3.92 -3.11
C PRO A 507 -1.96 2.91 -3.93
N GLN A 508 -2.53 2.39 -5.01
CA GLN A 508 -1.87 1.44 -5.91
C GLN A 508 -0.81 2.10 -6.82
N TYR A 509 -0.70 3.43 -6.81
CA TYR A 509 0.30 4.19 -7.57
C TYR A 509 1.28 4.89 -6.64
N PHE A 510 2.51 5.09 -7.10
CA PHE A 510 3.50 5.87 -6.37
C PHE A 510 3.34 7.35 -6.74
N TRP A 511 2.99 8.17 -5.76
CA TRP A 511 2.75 9.60 -5.94
C TRP A 511 3.93 10.42 -5.45
N SER A 512 4.22 11.54 -6.12
CA SER A 512 5.23 12.50 -5.69
C SER A 512 4.69 13.92 -5.77
N ALA A 513 4.77 14.64 -4.66
CA ALA A 513 4.31 16.02 -4.57
C ALA A 513 5.40 17.01 -4.99
N SER A 514 5.03 18.03 -5.77
CA SER A 514 5.88 19.20 -5.96
C SER A 514 5.88 20.10 -4.72
N THR A 515 6.80 21.06 -4.69
CA THR A 515 6.67 22.24 -3.82
C THR A 515 5.41 23.05 -4.17
N GLU A 516 5.07 24.00 -3.32
CA GLU A 516 4.00 24.97 -3.59
C GLU A 516 4.59 26.21 -4.25
N PHE A 517 4.12 26.51 -5.47
CA PHE A 517 4.54 27.68 -6.22
C PHE A 517 3.54 28.81 -6.00
N THR A 518 3.98 29.97 -5.53
CA THR A 518 3.11 31.09 -5.14
C THR A 518 3.37 32.37 -5.94
N ASN A 519 4.38 32.39 -6.81
CA ASN A 519 4.62 33.49 -7.73
C ASN A 519 4.57 33.05 -9.20
N ARG A 520 4.32 34.01 -10.08
CA ARG A 520 4.04 33.77 -11.49
C ARG A 520 5.20 33.09 -12.23
N ASP A 521 6.42 33.52 -11.95
CA ASP A 521 7.63 33.05 -12.64
C ASP A 521 7.96 31.60 -12.24
N GLU A 522 7.82 31.27 -10.96
CA GLU A 522 7.93 29.89 -10.48
C GLU A 522 6.87 28.97 -11.09
N ILE A 523 5.61 29.42 -11.16
CA ILE A 523 4.52 28.67 -11.80
C ILE A 523 4.83 28.44 -13.29
N LEU A 524 5.31 29.47 -14.01
CA LEU A 524 5.72 29.36 -15.42
C LEU A 524 6.87 28.37 -15.62
N SER A 525 7.88 28.44 -14.74
CA SER A 525 9.02 27.52 -14.76
C SER A 525 8.57 26.07 -14.51
N HIS A 526 7.69 25.86 -13.52
CA HIS A 526 7.14 24.55 -13.22
C HIS A 526 6.34 23.99 -14.40
N ILE A 527 5.46 24.79 -15.01
CA ILE A 527 4.70 24.38 -16.20
C ILE A 527 5.62 24.02 -17.37
N SER A 528 6.69 24.77 -17.57
CA SER A 528 7.70 24.44 -18.57
C SER A 528 8.34 23.07 -18.30
N SER A 529 8.56 22.72 -17.02
CA SER A 529 9.03 21.39 -16.63
C SER A 529 8.01 20.28 -16.95
N LEU A 530 6.71 20.54 -16.74
CA LEU A 530 5.63 19.61 -17.09
C LEU A 530 5.57 19.38 -18.62
N ILE A 531 5.74 20.43 -19.43
CA ILE A 531 5.80 20.33 -20.91
C ILE A 531 7.02 19.50 -21.35
N SER A 532 8.15 19.67 -20.67
CA SER A 532 9.38 18.92 -20.95
C SER A 532 9.36 17.46 -20.48
N SER A 533 8.36 17.08 -19.67
CA SER A 533 8.22 15.72 -19.17
C SER A 533 7.87 14.72 -20.28
N PRO A 534 8.16 13.42 -20.10
CA PRO A 534 7.84 12.41 -21.10
C PRO A 534 6.36 12.33 -21.46
N ALA A 535 6.04 12.07 -22.73
CA ALA A 535 4.69 11.69 -23.11
C ALA A 535 4.26 10.42 -22.36
N GLY A 536 3.07 10.47 -21.78
CA GLY A 536 2.49 9.47 -20.91
C GLY A 536 2.45 9.88 -19.42
N SER A 537 3.07 10.99 -19.04
CA SER A 537 3.04 11.48 -17.64
C SER A 537 1.67 12.05 -17.26
N ILE A 538 1.28 11.83 -16.00
CA ILE A 538 0.02 12.30 -15.43
C ILE A 538 0.29 13.02 -14.09
N TRP A 539 -0.48 14.09 -13.85
CA TRP A 539 -0.52 14.79 -12.57
C TRP A 539 -1.94 15.05 -12.08
N PHE A 540 -2.10 15.08 -10.77
CA PHE A 540 -3.18 15.78 -10.08
C PHE A 540 -2.72 17.22 -9.80
N GLY A 541 -3.24 18.16 -10.57
CA GLY A 541 -2.96 19.59 -10.45
C GLY A 541 -3.93 20.25 -9.48
N VAL A 542 -3.40 21.01 -8.53
CA VAL A 542 -4.17 21.69 -7.49
C VAL A 542 -3.75 23.13 -7.42
N MET A 543 -4.73 24.02 -7.29
CA MET A 543 -4.49 25.45 -7.33
C MET A 543 -5.41 26.25 -6.43
N GLU A 544 -4.95 27.44 -6.07
CA GLU A 544 -5.80 28.53 -5.57
C GLU A 544 -5.99 29.55 -6.69
N ARG A 545 -7.24 29.98 -6.86
CA ARG A 545 -7.63 31.00 -7.85
C ARG A 545 -8.28 32.18 -7.13
N GLN A 546 -7.84 33.38 -7.46
CA GLN A 546 -8.50 34.61 -7.05
C GLN A 546 -9.55 35.02 -8.08
N HIS A 547 -10.79 35.13 -7.64
CA HIS A 547 -11.90 35.62 -8.44
C HIS A 547 -11.85 37.16 -8.60
N PRO A 548 -12.55 37.72 -9.60
CA PRO A 548 -12.63 39.17 -9.80
C PRO A 548 -13.19 39.94 -8.58
N ASP A 549 -13.96 39.28 -7.72
CA ASP A 549 -14.49 39.85 -6.47
C ASP A 549 -13.47 39.84 -5.31
N GLY A 550 -12.24 39.37 -5.56
CA GLY A 550 -11.16 39.26 -4.59
C GLY A 550 -11.18 37.98 -3.75
N THR A 551 -12.23 37.15 -3.85
CA THR A 551 -12.30 35.89 -3.11
C THR A 551 -11.34 34.86 -3.67
N THR A 552 -10.71 34.06 -2.81
CA THR A 552 -9.83 32.96 -3.24
C THR A 552 -10.54 31.63 -3.06
N ARG A 553 -10.51 30.78 -4.09
CA ARG A 553 -11.07 29.43 -4.06
C ARG A 553 -10.07 28.41 -4.56
N GLY A 554 -10.02 27.27 -3.88
CA GLY A 554 -9.28 26.11 -4.35
C GLY A 554 -9.94 25.45 -5.56
N HIS A 555 -9.15 24.89 -6.44
CA HIS A 555 -9.60 24.07 -7.57
C HIS A 555 -8.62 22.92 -7.81
N ALA A 556 -9.08 21.85 -8.46
CA ALA A 556 -8.26 20.69 -8.76
C ALA A 556 -8.62 20.09 -10.13
N VAL A 557 -7.61 19.68 -10.90
CA VAL A 557 -7.75 19.16 -12.27
C VAL A 557 -6.74 18.05 -12.54
N PRO A 558 -7.07 17.04 -13.36
CA PRO A 558 -6.07 16.19 -13.97
C PRO A 558 -5.27 16.95 -15.04
N ILE A 559 -3.98 16.65 -15.13
CA ILE A 559 -3.10 17.15 -16.19
C ILE A 559 -2.42 15.95 -16.85
N LEU A 560 -2.44 15.90 -18.18
CA LEU A 560 -1.81 14.85 -18.97
C LEU A 560 -0.72 15.44 -19.86
N ARG A 561 0.39 14.72 -20.01
CA ARG A 561 1.36 14.95 -21.08
C ARG A 561 1.14 13.93 -22.18
N ILE A 562 0.44 14.29 -23.24
CA ILE A 562 0.29 13.46 -24.46
C ILE A 562 1.30 13.89 -25.51
N SER A 563 1.52 13.15 -26.59
CA SER A 563 2.58 13.48 -27.57
C SER A 563 2.53 14.91 -28.12
N GLN A 564 1.33 15.48 -28.29
CA GLN A 564 1.05 16.80 -28.85
C GLN A 564 1.30 17.96 -27.87
N GLY A 565 1.31 17.73 -26.55
CA GLY A 565 1.45 18.78 -25.55
C GLY A 565 0.86 18.41 -24.19
N LEU A 566 0.71 19.40 -23.32
CA LEU A 566 -0.07 19.26 -22.09
C LEU A 566 -1.55 19.45 -22.35
N VAL A 567 -2.36 18.66 -21.63
CA VAL A 567 -3.82 18.79 -21.57
C VAL A 567 -4.21 19.01 -20.12
N VAL A 568 -4.96 20.08 -19.87
CA VAL A 568 -5.58 20.39 -18.56
C VAL A 568 -7.04 19.98 -18.66
N ILE A 569 -7.47 19.02 -17.85
CA ILE A 569 -8.84 18.48 -17.92
C ILE A 569 -9.74 19.25 -16.94
N PRO A 570 -10.72 20.04 -17.40
CA PRO A 570 -11.59 20.80 -16.51
C PRO A 570 -12.43 19.88 -15.59
N THR A 571 -12.69 20.33 -14.37
CA THR A 571 -13.58 19.64 -13.42
C THR A 571 -14.66 20.60 -12.91
N ASN A 572 -15.78 20.07 -12.41
CA ASN A 572 -16.86 20.87 -11.82
C ASN A 572 -17.44 21.90 -12.81
N VAL A 573 -17.80 21.43 -14.00
CA VAL A 573 -18.21 22.25 -15.15
C VAL A 573 -19.69 22.07 -15.48
N ARG A 574 -20.56 22.05 -14.46
CA ARG A 574 -22.01 21.76 -14.54
C ARG A 574 -22.75 22.39 -15.72
N LEU A 575 -22.41 23.64 -16.05
CA LEU A 575 -23.09 24.46 -17.06
C LEU A 575 -22.37 24.49 -18.43
N TRP A 576 -21.26 23.78 -18.58
CA TRP A 576 -20.52 23.77 -19.84
C TRP A 576 -21.18 22.83 -20.85
N THR A 577 -21.07 23.17 -22.13
CA THR A 577 -21.39 22.24 -23.23
C THR A 577 -20.19 21.34 -23.54
N LEU A 578 -20.45 20.18 -24.13
CA LEU A 578 -19.38 19.28 -24.61
C LEU A 578 -18.42 20.00 -25.56
N GLU A 579 -18.92 20.86 -26.44
CA GLU A 579 -18.06 21.63 -27.37
C GLU A 579 -17.14 22.60 -26.64
N THR A 580 -17.62 23.26 -25.58
CA THR A 580 -16.79 24.11 -24.73
C THR A 580 -15.73 23.27 -24.03
N PHE A 581 -16.12 22.14 -23.45
CA PHE A 581 -15.20 21.22 -22.81
C PHE A 581 -14.11 20.71 -23.77
N ARG A 582 -14.49 20.29 -24.98
CA ARG A 582 -13.56 19.83 -26.03
C ARG A 582 -12.51 20.88 -26.37
N ARG A 583 -12.88 22.17 -26.45
CA ARG A 583 -11.93 23.26 -26.73
C ARG A 583 -10.86 23.40 -25.65
N PHE A 584 -11.21 23.20 -24.37
CA PHE A 584 -10.25 23.25 -23.26
C PHE A 584 -9.30 22.05 -23.22
N LEU A 585 -9.68 20.92 -23.83
CA LEU A 585 -8.82 19.73 -23.93
C LEU A 585 -7.78 19.80 -25.06
N ALA A 586 -7.71 20.91 -25.81
CA ALA A 586 -6.73 21.08 -26.85
C ALA A 586 -5.30 21.01 -26.27
N PRO A 587 -4.44 20.08 -26.73
CA PRO A 587 -3.08 19.97 -26.24
C PRO A 587 -2.26 21.19 -26.65
N THR A 588 -1.42 21.67 -25.73
CA THR A 588 -0.56 22.84 -26.00
C THR A 588 0.85 22.66 -25.41
N THR A 589 1.83 23.24 -26.07
CA THR A 589 3.21 23.39 -25.56
C THR A 589 3.54 24.84 -25.23
N ASP A 590 2.57 25.76 -25.33
CA ASP A 590 2.73 27.14 -24.90
C ASP A 590 2.42 27.26 -23.39
N PRO A 591 3.40 27.57 -22.54
CA PRO A 591 3.18 27.75 -21.11
C PRO A 591 2.08 28.76 -20.79
N SER A 592 1.97 29.84 -21.58
CA SER A 592 0.97 30.90 -21.36
C SER A 592 -0.44 30.35 -21.54
N GLN A 593 -0.66 29.55 -22.59
CA GLN A 593 -1.95 28.90 -22.82
C GLN A 593 -2.27 27.85 -21.75
N VAL A 594 -1.28 27.09 -21.25
CA VAL A 594 -1.49 26.16 -20.12
C VAL A 594 -1.98 26.93 -18.90
N ILE A 595 -1.40 28.09 -18.61
CA ILE A 595 -1.87 28.90 -17.48
C ILE A 595 -3.26 29.44 -17.74
N ALA A 596 -3.55 29.95 -18.93
CA ALA A 596 -4.90 30.41 -19.26
C ALA A 596 -5.95 29.29 -19.03
N ASN A 597 -5.61 28.04 -19.34
CA ASN A 597 -6.46 26.88 -19.05
C ASN A 597 -6.57 26.58 -17.55
N LEU A 598 -5.49 26.77 -16.77
CA LEU A 598 -5.47 26.66 -15.31
C LEU A 598 -6.11 27.85 -14.59
N GLU A 599 -6.33 28.98 -15.26
CA GLU A 599 -6.91 30.21 -14.71
C GLU A 599 -8.41 30.29 -15.00
N GLY A 600 -8.82 29.97 -16.23
CA GLY A 600 -10.15 30.25 -16.72
C GLY A 600 -10.41 31.77 -16.68
N SER A 601 -11.44 32.19 -15.94
CA SER A 601 -11.77 33.61 -15.72
C SER A 601 -11.11 34.23 -14.48
N ASN A 602 -10.29 33.46 -13.77
CA ASN A 602 -9.73 33.84 -12.47
C ASN A 602 -8.20 33.99 -12.56
N THR A 603 -7.57 34.53 -11.53
CA THR A 603 -6.09 34.64 -11.48
C THR A 603 -5.49 33.52 -10.64
N LEU A 604 -4.47 32.84 -11.15
CA LEU A 604 -3.80 31.75 -10.43
C LEU A 604 -2.82 32.31 -9.39
N THR A 605 -3.05 32.01 -8.11
CA THR A 605 -2.23 32.54 -7.00
C THR A 605 -1.33 31.48 -6.36
N ARG A 606 -1.71 30.21 -6.44
CA ARG A 606 -0.91 29.07 -5.97
C ARG A 606 -1.08 27.89 -6.89
N PHE A 607 -0.01 27.15 -7.14
CA PHE A 607 -0.06 25.92 -7.92
C PHE A 607 0.80 24.81 -7.31
N THR A 608 0.30 23.59 -7.39
CA THR A 608 0.97 22.37 -6.94
C THR A 608 0.55 21.21 -7.84
N THR A 609 1.47 20.27 -8.07
CA THR A 609 1.16 19.05 -8.81
C THR A 609 1.60 17.83 -8.04
N ILE A 610 0.75 16.81 -8.01
CA ILE A 610 1.10 15.47 -7.52
C ILE A 610 1.25 14.55 -8.72
N GLN A 611 2.47 14.11 -9.00
CA GLN A 611 2.81 13.28 -10.15
C GLN A 611 2.61 11.80 -9.85
N SER A 612 2.02 11.04 -10.77
CA SER A 612 2.15 9.58 -10.74
C SER A 612 3.51 9.17 -11.31
N LEU A 613 4.20 8.31 -10.56
CA LEU A 613 5.47 7.72 -10.96
C LEU A 613 5.29 6.25 -11.40
N GLY A 614 4.04 5.83 -11.62
CA GLY A 614 3.66 4.49 -12.06
C GLY A 614 3.06 3.62 -10.96
N MET A 615 2.60 2.43 -11.35
CA MET A 615 2.06 1.44 -10.42
C MET A 615 3.08 1.04 -9.36
N LEU A 616 2.62 0.96 -8.11
CA LEU A 616 3.39 0.47 -6.99
C LEU A 616 3.46 -1.06 -7.06
N THR A 617 4.43 -1.63 -7.77
CA THR A 617 4.48 -3.08 -8.03
C THR A 617 4.89 -3.95 -6.83
N THR A 618 5.19 -3.35 -5.67
CA THR A 618 5.86 -4.04 -4.54
C THR A 618 5.23 -3.76 -3.18
N ASN A 619 3.90 -3.66 -3.05
CA ASN A 619 3.29 -3.78 -1.73
C ASN A 619 3.21 -5.26 -1.34
N MET A 620 3.98 -5.66 -0.32
CA MET A 620 3.98 -7.04 0.16
C MET A 620 2.58 -7.52 0.58
N PHE A 621 1.75 -6.65 1.16
CA PHE A 621 0.43 -7.03 1.66
C PHE A 621 -0.54 -7.40 0.54
N ASP A 622 -0.43 -6.78 -0.63
CA ASP A 622 -1.23 -7.16 -1.81
C ASP A 622 -0.99 -8.62 -2.22
N SER A 623 0.22 -9.15 -1.94
CA SER A 623 0.60 -10.53 -2.29
C SER A 623 0.31 -11.57 -1.21
N MET A 624 0.08 -11.14 0.04
CA MET A 624 -0.10 -12.04 1.18
C MET A 624 -1.46 -11.93 1.87
N VAL A 625 -2.19 -10.82 1.73
CA VAL A 625 -3.48 -10.62 2.40
C VAL A 625 -4.57 -10.56 1.35
N SER A 626 -5.56 -11.43 1.52
CA SER A 626 -6.80 -11.40 0.76
C SER A 626 -7.94 -11.49 1.74
N ASN A 627 -8.84 -10.51 1.71
CA ASN A 627 -10.03 -10.53 2.56
C ASN A 627 -11.22 -11.13 1.82
N ARG A 628 -12.16 -11.70 2.57
CA ARG A 628 -13.42 -12.22 2.05
C ARG A 628 -14.14 -11.14 1.25
N ASN A 629 -14.74 -11.56 0.14
CA ASN A 629 -15.39 -10.71 -0.85
C ASN A 629 -14.46 -9.72 -1.56
N CYS A 630 -13.14 -9.95 -1.55
CA CYS A 630 -12.20 -9.04 -2.24
C CYS A 630 -12.31 -9.08 -3.76
N THR A 631 -13.07 -9.98 -4.39
CA THR A 631 -13.25 -9.96 -5.85
C THR A 631 -14.33 -8.99 -6.30
N GLY A 632 -15.01 -8.32 -5.34
CA GLY A 632 -16.06 -7.35 -5.59
C GLY A 632 -16.97 -7.77 -6.73
N GLU A 633 -17.94 -8.66 -6.48
CA GLU A 633 -18.84 -9.34 -7.44
C GLU A 633 -19.53 -8.41 -8.48
N GLY A 634 -18.75 -7.77 -9.36
CA GLY A 634 -19.05 -6.64 -10.23
C GLY A 634 -17.89 -6.40 -11.21
N GLU A 635 -17.52 -5.14 -11.47
CA GLU A 635 -16.62 -4.66 -12.57
C GLU A 635 -15.13 -5.13 -12.55
N ASP A 636 -14.83 -6.37 -12.16
CA ASP A 636 -13.47 -6.95 -12.08
C ASP A 636 -12.52 -6.25 -11.09
N ARG A 637 -13.07 -5.56 -10.08
CA ARG A 637 -12.32 -4.74 -9.11
C ARG A 637 -12.02 -5.48 -7.82
N ARG A 638 -10.82 -5.23 -7.28
CA ARG A 638 -10.25 -6.02 -6.17
C ARG A 638 -10.24 -5.25 -4.86
N GLY A 639 -10.91 -5.76 -3.85
CA GLY A 639 -10.98 -5.28 -2.47
C GLY A 639 -12.37 -5.56 -1.89
N SER A 640 -12.48 -5.70 -0.58
CA SER A 640 -13.74 -6.04 0.07
C SER A 640 -14.63 -4.82 0.35
N GLY A 641 -14.08 -3.61 0.33
CA GLY A 641 -14.75 -2.40 0.82
C GLY A 641 -14.76 -2.26 2.34
N GLU A 642 -14.17 -3.22 3.06
CA GLU A 642 -14.20 -3.32 4.52
C GLU A 642 -12.79 -3.26 5.11
N TYR A 643 -12.67 -2.87 6.39
CA TYR A 643 -11.38 -2.93 7.07
C TYR A 643 -10.89 -4.38 7.18
N PRO A 644 -9.61 -4.66 6.86
CA PRO A 644 -9.06 -6.01 7.03
C PRO A 644 -9.12 -6.47 8.49
N THR A 645 -9.52 -7.73 8.69
CA THR A 645 -9.54 -8.40 9.99
C THR A 645 -9.00 -9.81 9.86
N SER A 646 -8.47 -10.39 10.92
CA SER A 646 -8.03 -11.80 10.97
C SER A 646 -9.13 -12.76 10.51
N ALA A 647 -10.37 -12.54 10.95
CA ALA A 647 -11.53 -13.36 10.61
C ALA A 647 -11.95 -13.27 9.13
N SER A 648 -11.58 -12.19 8.43
CA SER A 648 -11.90 -12.04 7.01
C SER A 648 -10.80 -12.58 6.09
N VAL A 649 -9.68 -13.09 6.59
CA VAL A 649 -8.59 -13.58 5.74
C VAL A 649 -8.98 -14.86 5.01
N ASN A 650 -8.76 -14.87 3.69
CA ASN A 650 -8.89 -16.00 2.78
C ASN A 650 -7.57 -16.78 2.62
N GLN A 651 -7.68 -18.01 2.13
CA GLN A 651 -6.57 -18.79 1.61
C GLN A 651 -6.06 -18.19 0.29
N CYS A 652 -4.75 -18.32 0.05
CA CYS A 652 -4.14 -17.99 -1.24
C CYS A 652 -4.27 -19.18 -2.21
N PRO A 653 -4.07 -19.01 -3.54
CA PRO A 653 -4.12 -20.12 -4.50
C PRO A 653 -3.18 -21.28 -4.15
N SER A 654 -2.03 -20.99 -3.53
CA SER A 654 -1.09 -21.96 -2.97
C SER A 654 -1.57 -22.63 -1.67
N GLY A 655 -2.79 -22.37 -1.22
CA GLY A 655 -3.33 -22.70 0.10
C GLY A 655 -2.92 -21.67 1.15
N ARG A 656 -1.63 -21.61 1.50
CA ARG A 656 -1.11 -20.64 2.48
C ARG A 656 -0.63 -19.36 1.80
N CYS A 657 -0.80 -18.23 2.48
CA CYS A 657 -0.38 -16.91 2.05
C CYS A 657 1.02 -16.59 2.57
N ALA A 658 2.00 -17.11 1.84
CA ALA A 658 3.42 -16.93 2.12
C ALA A 658 3.87 -15.48 1.85
N LEU A 659 4.68 -14.91 2.76
CA LEU A 659 5.45 -13.70 2.45
C LEU A 659 6.40 -13.98 1.25
N PRO A 660 6.50 -13.07 0.26
CA PRO A 660 7.54 -13.16 -0.77
C PRO A 660 8.94 -13.15 -0.11
N PHE A 661 9.86 -13.95 -0.64
CA PHE A 661 11.27 -13.99 -0.20
C PHE A 661 12.14 -13.03 -0.98
#